data_AF-A0A841VT25-F1
#
_entry.id   AF-A0A841VT25-F1
#
_cell.length_a   1.000
_cell.length_b   1.000
_cell.length_c   1.000
_cell.angle_alpha   90.00
_cell.angle_beta   90.00
_cell.angle_gamma   90.00
#
_symmetry.space_group_name_H-M   'P 1'
#
loop_
_entity.id
_entity.type
_entity.pdbx_description
1 polymer ?
#
loop_
_entity_poly.entity_id
_entity_poly.type
_entity_poly.pdbx_seq_one_letter_code
_entity_poly.pdbx_strand_id
1 'polypeptide(L)'
;MITDKQLHVSTKENQYTLQRLIRAIALSEGQFALILVRCNYGQLREQMLGNIRFITKDTNIREIVLNSSTTSLHNTIVTELSLDNPAVLTDSLPSAVMVFGIESAIDLENLLTGINQARDIYAATFPFPVVLWLQDEVASLLSRLAPDFKSWAATTIKFEMAKADLIALIHQEAESLFAKVLEAGAETFLSNASLDLDPKSQHRHEIESARNDLLRLYGVQLTPGLEASLEFVLGRDKYANDQLNGALGNYQTSLALWQQETKRVAELESNSALPLSFPHPPSLLLKQAIVLFHLGLCYHRMADLHHNSNTRYCEHALLWFKQCLDVLEEVQREDLVAKFILPACEMLQRLQTWDDLKKLAQKSLLLNKTYGTPAQIAQNYGFLANVAISESNWVLAHELANAALSISEEATEVSLRDALQTRRQESWYLLLLARTQRNLGESEEAINNLEWARVVCELQHQPSLYLEILEELRSLYFFERHNYTEAFKLKQEKIQIEHQYGFRAFIGASQLQPQRSRINPALEPQKIPFIPEGVAQEISASGRQQDVNRLIERISRADYKLTVIYGPSGVGKSSILKAGLVPALTGKVIGERIPIPIVLSVYTDWLTVLISSLNQALAYTGISVNPDSTFNILLEKIRLATERNYTIIIILDQFEELFFISNPPTQRIE
;
A
#
# COMPACT_ATOMS: atom_id res chain seq x y z
N MET A 1 29.49 -43.68 6.85
CA MET A 1 28.72 -43.82 5.61
C MET A 1 27.42 -43.04 5.78
N ILE A 2 27.47 -41.75 5.50
CA ILE A 2 26.32 -40.84 5.54
C ILE A 2 25.86 -40.73 4.09
N THR A 3 24.69 -41.29 3.82
CA THR A 3 24.13 -41.52 2.48
C THR A 3 23.54 -40.24 1.88
N ASP A 4 24.18 -39.73 0.82
CA ASP A 4 23.68 -39.29 -0.52
C ASP A 4 22.26 -38.71 -0.73
N LYS A 5 21.48 -38.37 0.29
CA LYS A 5 20.07 -37.95 0.13
C LYS A 5 19.80 -36.43 0.08
N GLN A 6 20.81 -35.58 -0.07
CA GLN A 6 20.62 -34.11 -0.15
C GLN A 6 21.24 -33.43 -1.39
N LEU A 7 21.61 -34.16 -2.45
CA LEU A 7 22.32 -33.61 -3.62
C LEU A 7 21.60 -33.67 -4.98
N HIS A 8 20.28 -33.90 -5.02
CA HIS A 8 19.49 -33.79 -6.26
C HIS A 8 18.47 -32.67 -6.06
N VAL A 9 18.51 -31.54 -6.78
CA VAL A 9 18.43 -31.43 -8.24
C VAL A 9 19.29 -30.25 -8.72
N SER A 10 20.46 -30.51 -9.32
CA SER A 10 21.09 -29.57 -10.25
C SER A 10 21.06 -30.20 -11.63
N THR A 11 20.53 -29.48 -12.62
CA THR A 11 20.60 -29.93 -14.01
C THR A 11 22.07 -30.10 -14.40
N LYS A 12 22.40 -31.11 -15.22
CA LYS A 12 23.77 -31.29 -15.75
C LYS A 12 24.32 -30.00 -16.36
N GLU A 13 23.45 -29.21 -17.00
CA GLU A 13 23.77 -27.90 -17.57
C GLU A 13 24.24 -26.88 -16.54
N ASN A 14 23.55 -26.75 -15.39
CA ASN A 14 24.00 -25.85 -14.32
C ASN A 14 25.33 -26.28 -13.72
N GLN A 15 25.65 -27.58 -13.69
CA GLN A 15 26.98 -28.05 -13.26
C GLN A 15 28.08 -27.62 -14.25
N TYR A 16 27.84 -27.72 -15.56
CA TYR A 16 28.76 -27.20 -16.57
C TYR A 16 28.90 -25.67 -16.49
N THR A 17 27.80 -24.95 -16.29
CA THR A 17 27.78 -23.49 -16.10
C THR A 17 28.57 -23.09 -14.85
N LEU A 18 28.40 -23.82 -13.75
CA LEU A 18 29.16 -23.62 -12.51
C LEU A 18 30.66 -23.81 -12.73
N GLN A 19 31.07 -24.89 -13.42
CA GLN A 19 32.48 -25.12 -13.77
C GLN A 19 33.04 -24.01 -14.66
N ARG A 20 32.23 -23.47 -15.59
CA ARG A 20 32.62 -22.32 -16.42
C ARG A 20 32.84 -21.06 -15.58
N LEU A 21 31.99 -20.79 -14.59
CA LEU A 21 32.16 -19.66 -13.68
C LEU A 21 33.44 -19.80 -12.84
N ILE A 22 33.66 -20.96 -12.22
CA ILE A 22 34.87 -21.22 -11.42
C ILE A 22 36.13 -21.09 -12.28
N ARG A 23 36.10 -21.61 -13.52
CA ARG A 23 37.21 -21.47 -14.46
C ARG A 23 37.45 -20.01 -14.86
N ALA A 24 36.40 -19.23 -15.09
CA ALA A 24 36.52 -17.82 -15.43
C ALA A 24 37.17 -17.03 -14.28
N ILE A 25 36.78 -17.32 -13.03
CA ILE A 25 37.40 -16.73 -11.84
C ILE A 25 38.89 -17.09 -11.76
N ALA A 26 39.24 -18.38 -11.89
CA ALA A 26 40.62 -18.84 -11.78
C ALA A 26 41.54 -18.28 -12.89
N LEU A 27 41.03 -18.12 -14.11
CA LEU A 27 41.80 -17.54 -15.23
C LEU A 27 42.04 -16.04 -15.10
N SER A 28 41.24 -15.36 -14.28
CA SER A 28 41.30 -13.92 -14.07
C SER A 28 41.95 -13.53 -12.74
N GLU A 29 42.46 -14.50 -11.97
CA GLU A 29 43.14 -14.23 -10.70
C GLU A 29 44.32 -13.25 -10.89
N GLY A 30 44.40 -12.22 -10.03
CA GLY A 30 45.45 -11.21 -10.05
C GLY A 30 45.27 -10.08 -11.08
N GLN A 31 44.16 -10.05 -11.81
CA GLN A 31 43.83 -8.95 -12.74
C GLN A 31 42.34 -8.62 -12.73
N PHE A 32 41.99 -7.41 -13.16
CA PHE A 32 40.60 -7.03 -13.32
C PHE A 32 39.94 -7.83 -14.45
N ALA A 33 38.81 -8.46 -14.14
CA ALA A 33 37.89 -8.99 -15.13
C ALA A 33 36.46 -8.83 -14.65
N LEU A 34 35.57 -8.39 -15.56
CA LEU A 34 34.15 -8.30 -15.27
C LEU A 34 33.47 -9.61 -15.69
N ILE A 35 32.87 -10.31 -14.73
CA ILE A 35 32.10 -11.54 -14.98
C ILE A 35 30.65 -11.24 -14.65
N LEU A 36 29.76 -11.43 -15.63
CA LEU A 36 28.32 -11.26 -15.42
C LEU A 36 27.67 -12.63 -15.27
N VAL A 37 26.98 -12.83 -14.16
CA VAL A 37 26.19 -14.01 -13.86
C VAL A 37 24.72 -13.61 -13.82
N ARG A 38 23.86 -14.35 -14.51
CA ARG A 38 22.41 -14.16 -14.50
C ARG A 38 21.76 -15.31 -13.74
N CYS A 39 21.01 -14.97 -12.69
CA CYS A 39 20.18 -15.91 -11.94
C CYS A 39 18.98 -15.16 -11.36
N ASN A 40 17.78 -15.48 -11.84
CA ASN A 40 16.55 -14.83 -11.39
C ASN A 40 16.00 -15.42 -10.09
N TYR A 41 16.40 -16.64 -9.73
CA TYR A 41 15.80 -17.40 -8.64
C TYR A 41 16.72 -17.41 -7.43
N GLY A 42 16.27 -16.84 -6.31
CA GLY A 42 17.04 -16.74 -5.07
C GLY A 42 17.47 -18.10 -4.54
N GLN A 43 16.57 -19.08 -4.54
CA GLN A 43 16.88 -20.44 -4.08
C GLN A 43 17.97 -21.10 -4.95
N LEU A 44 17.91 -20.95 -6.28
CA LEU A 44 18.93 -21.46 -7.19
C LEU A 44 20.27 -20.74 -6.98
N ARG A 45 20.24 -19.42 -6.78
CA ARG A 45 21.42 -18.61 -6.47
C ARG A 45 22.11 -19.12 -5.20
N GLU A 46 21.38 -19.30 -4.11
CA GLU A 46 21.92 -19.84 -2.84
C GLU A 46 22.49 -21.25 -3.00
N GLN A 47 21.80 -22.12 -3.74
CA GLN A 47 22.31 -23.47 -4.05
C GLN A 47 23.63 -23.42 -4.83
N MET A 48 23.72 -22.57 -5.85
CA MET A 48 24.95 -22.41 -6.63
C MET A 48 26.07 -21.80 -5.81
N LEU A 49 25.78 -20.83 -4.94
CA LEU A 49 26.76 -20.25 -4.01
C LEU A 49 27.28 -21.30 -3.03
N GLY A 50 26.40 -22.12 -2.46
CA GLY A 50 26.79 -23.25 -1.62
C GLY A 50 27.76 -24.21 -2.33
N ASN A 51 27.49 -24.50 -3.60
CA ASN A 51 28.38 -25.33 -4.43
C ASN A 51 29.72 -24.63 -4.74
N ILE A 52 29.72 -23.32 -5.02
CA ILE A 52 30.96 -22.55 -5.23
C ILE A 52 31.80 -22.60 -3.95
N ARG A 53 31.23 -22.21 -2.80
CA ARG A 53 31.90 -22.25 -1.49
C ARG A 53 32.48 -23.63 -1.18
N PHE A 54 31.80 -24.70 -1.58
CA PHE A 54 32.28 -26.06 -1.37
C PHE A 54 33.48 -26.42 -2.27
N ILE A 55 33.48 -25.99 -3.53
CA ILE A 55 34.52 -26.30 -4.50
C ILE A 55 35.75 -25.40 -4.32
N THR A 56 35.56 -24.13 -3.91
CA THR A 56 36.62 -23.12 -3.78
C THR A 56 37.00 -22.84 -2.32
N LYS A 57 36.97 -23.87 -1.45
CA LYS A 57 37.26 -23.72 -0.02
C LYS A 57 38.63 -23.11 0.29
N ASP A 58 39.59 -23.35 -0.59
CA ASP A 58 40.97 -22.88 -0.44
C ASP A 58 41.22 -21.53 -1.15
N THR A 59 40.17 -20.92 -1.72
CA THR A 59 40.26 -19.68 -2.49
C THR A 59 39.54 -18.55 -1.74
N ASN A 60 40.20 -17.39 -1.57
CA ASN A 60 39.62 -16.25 -0.85
C ASN A 60 38.64 -15.47 -1.74
N ILE A 61 37.39 -15.95 -1.84
CA ILE A 61 36.31 -15.27 -2.56
C ILE A 61 35.48 -14.45 -1.58
N ARG A 62 35.38 -13.14 -1.81
CA ARG A 62 34.57 -12.25 -0.97
C ARG A 62 33.18 -12.05 -1.57
N GLU A 63 32.15 -12.20 -0.74
CA GLU A 63 30.76 -11.93 -1.11
C GLU A 63 30.32 -10.59 -0.50
N ILE A 64 29.73 -9.72 -1.32
CA ILE A 64 29.24 -8.39 -0.94
C ILE A 64 27.78 -8.29 -1.37
N VAL A 65 26.90 -8.02 -0.40
CA VAL A 65 25.47 -7.73 -0.66
C VAL A 65 25.27 -6.23 -0.54
N LEU A 66 24.77 -5.60 -1.60
CA LEU A 66 24.54 -4.16 -1.62
C LEU A 66 23.34 -3.77 -0.75
N ASN A 67 23.44 -2.60 -0.13
CA ASN A 67 22.31 -2.00 0.57
C ASN A 67 21.43 -1.22 -0.42
N SER A 68 20.14 -1.11 -0.12
CA SER A 68 19.17 -0.33 -0.89
C SER A 68 19.56 1.15 -1.07
N SER A 69 20.33 1.72 -0.15
CA SER A 69 20.81 3.11 -0.20
C SER A 69 22.14 3.29 -0.96
N THR A 70 22.68 2.25 -1.59
CA THR A 70 23.96 2.32 -2.31
C THR A 70 23.85 3.21 -3.55
N THR A 71 24.70 4.24 -3.63
CA THR A 71 24.77 5.17 -4.76
C THR A 71 25.98 4.96 -5.67
N SER A 72 27.05 4.33 -5.18
CA SER A 72 28.27 4.03 -5.94
C SER A 72 28.77 2.61 -5.63
N LEU A 73 28.74 1.73 -6.64
CA LEU A 73 29.20 0.35 -6.52
C LEU A 73 30.71 0.26 -6.23
N HIS A 74 31.52 1.04 -6.94
CA HIS A 74 32.98 1.06 -6.78
C HIS A 74 33.38 1.40 -5.35
N ASN A 75 32.85 2.51 -4.82
CA ASN A 75 33.16 2.97 -3.47
C ASN A 75 32.71 1.95 -2.43
N THR A 76 31.55 1.31 -2.63
CA THR A 76 31.05 0.27 -1.72
C THR A 76 32.02 -0.91 -1.65
N ILE A 77 32.53 -1.38 -2.79
CA ILE A 77 33.52 -2.47 -2.83
C ILE A 77 34.83 -2.04 -2.15
N VAL A 78 35.32 -0.82 -2.41
CA VAL A 78 36.54 -0.28 -1.80
C VAL A 78 36.40 -0.20 -0.27
N THR A 79 35.27 0.30 0.23
CA THR A 79 35.03 0.46 1.67
C THR A 79 34.86 -0.89 2.37
N GLU A 80 34.06 -1.81 1.82
CA GLU A 80 33.86 -3.16 2.39
C GLU A 80 35.14 -3.98 2.45
N LEU A 81 36.01 -3.82 1.45
CA LEU A 81 37.32 -4.48 1.41
C LEU A 81 38.43 -3.67 2.10
N SER A 82 38.13 -2.47 2.58
CA SER A 82 39.11 -1.54 3.16
C SER A 82 40.35 -1.33 2.29
N LEU A 83 40.17 -1.24 0.96
CA LEU A 83 41.28 -1.10 0.00
C LEU A 83 42.05 0.21 0.14
N ASP A 84 41.51 1.19 0.86
CA ASP A 84 42.19 2.44 1.22
C ASP A 84 43.31 2.24 2.25
N ASN A 85 43.34 1.08 2.94
CA ASN A 85 44.41 0.75 3.89
C ASN A 85 45.57 0.03 3.18
N PRO A 86 46.79 0.60 3.17
CA PRO A 86 47.94 0.05 2.45
C PRO A 86 48.39 -1.34 2.94
N ALA A 87 48.07 -1.72 4.18
CA ALA A 87 48.36 -3.05 4.73
C ALA A 87 47.49 -4.17 4.12
N VAL A 88 46.29 -3.84 3.63
CA VAL A 88 45.35 -4.81 3.03
C VAL A 88 45.80 -5.17 1.61
N LEU A 89 46.29 -4.17 0.87
CA LEU A 89 46.79 -4.27 -0.50
C LEU A 89 48.00 -5.21 -0.64
N THR A 90 48.76 -5.45 0.43
CA THR A 90 49.99 -6.26 0.39
C THR A 90 49.82 -7.72 0.81
N ASP A 91 48.92 -8.04 1.76
CA ASP A 91 48.86 -9.39 2.37
C ASP A 91 47.47 -10.08 2.35
N SER A 92 46.38 -9.43 1.91
CA SER A 92 45.03 -9.97 2.12
C SER A 92 44.00 -9.75 1.00
N LEU A 93 44.45 -9.49 -0.22
CA LEU A 93 43.54 -9.28 -1.36
C LEU A 93 42.71 -10.54 -1.66
N PRO A 94 41.41 -10.39 -1.99
CA PRO A 94 40.59 -11.51 -2.40
C PRO A 94 40.99 -11.98 -3.80
N SER A 95 40.91 -13.29 -4.04
CA SER A 95 41.07 -13.88 -5.37
C SER A 95 39.91 -13.52 -6.30
N ALA A 96 38.73 -13.19 -5.75
CA ALA A 96 37.57 -12.69 -6.49
C ALA A 96 36.56 -12.01 -5.57
N VAL A 97 35.73 -11.12 -6.12
CA VAL A 97 34.62 -10.48 -5.41
C VAL A 97 33.31 -10.77 -6.12
N MET A 98 32.32 -11.29 -5.38
CA MET A 98 30.95 -11.49 -5.85
C MET A 98 30.03 -10.42 -5.27
N VAL A 99 29.26 -9.76 -6.13
CA VAL A 99 28.33 -8.70 -5.74
C VAL A 99 26.89 -9.13 -6.00
N PHE A 100 26.01 -8.90 -5.01
CA PHE A 100 24.59 -9.23 -5.03
C PHE A 100 23.73 -8.01 -4.64
N GLY A 101 22.43 -8.05 -4.94
CA GLY A 101 21.47 -7.06 -4.46
C GLY A 101 21.47 -5.74 -5.22
N ILE A 102 21.95 -5.73 -6.47
CA ILE A 102 21.91 -4.54 -7.33
C ILE A 102 20.45 -4.14 -7.60
N GLU A 103 19.56 -5.13 -7.73
CA GLU A 103 18.11 -4.95 -7.90
C GLU A 103 17.43 -4.15 -6.78
N SER A 104 18.01 -4.14 -5.57
CA SER A 104 17.41 -3.54 -4.38
C SER A 104 17.71 -2.04 -4.23
N ALA A 105 18.51 -1.46 -5.13
CA ALA A 105 18.88 -0.05 -5.08
C ALA A 105 17.67 0.87 -5.32
N ILE A 106 17.50 1.89 -4.46
CA ILE A 106 16.40 2.86 -4.56
C ILE A 106 16.46 3.60 -5.90
N ASP A 107 17.67 3.94 -6.36
CA ASP A 107 17.94 4.66 -7.61
C ASP A 107 18.86 3.84 -8.52
N LEU A 108 18.30 2.73 -9.03
CA LEU A 108 19.01 1.77 -9.87
C LEU A 108 19.55 2.41 -11.16
N GLU A 109 18.80 3.32 -11.79
CA GLU A 109 19.22 3.93 -13.06
C GLU A 109 20.46 4.81 -12.88
N ASN A 110 20.52 5.64 -11.83
CA ASN A 110 21.69 6.46 -11.54
C ASN A 110 22.89 5.60 -11.11
N LEU A 111 22.67 4.54 -10.32
CA LEU A 111 23.73 3.61 -9.96
C LEU A 111 24.38 2.99 -11.20
N LEU A 112 23.59 2.49 -12.15
CA LEU A 112 24.08 1.88 -13.38
C LEU A 112 24.76 2.91 -14.29
N THR A 113 24.22 4.12 -14.39
CA THR A 113 24.85 5.21 -15.17
C THR A 113 26.21 5.60 -14.58
N GLY A 114 26.30 5.69 -13.25
CA GLY A 114 27.56 5.95 -12.54
C GLY A 114 28.61 4.85 -12.76
N ILE A 115 28.19 3.58 -12.81
CA ILE A 115 29.08 2.46 -13.15
C ILE A 115 29.71 2.65 -14.53
N ASN A 116 28.95 3.11 -15.53
CA ASN A 116 29.49 3.36 -16.86
C ASN A 116 30.53 4.49 -16.88
N GLN A 117 30.24 5.59 -16.17
CA GLN A 117 31.13 6.75 -16.11
C GLN A 117 32.43 6.44 -15.38
N ALA A 118 32.38 5.62 -14.33
CA ALA A 118 33.53 5.24 -13.52
C ALA A 118 34.28 4.02 -14.05
N ARG A 119 33.96 3.51 -15.25
CA ARG A 119 34.49 2.26 -15.81
C ARG A 119 36.00 2.12 -15.65
N ASP A 120 36.78 3.07 -16.12
CA ASP A 120 38.26 2.99 -16.11
C ASP A 120 38.85 2.91 -14.69
N ILE A 121 38.12 3.43 -13.70
CA ILE A 121 38.49 3.38 -12.28
C ILE A 121 38.43 1.93 -11.77
N TYR A 122 37.47 1.10 -12.22
CA TYR A 122 37.39 -0.30 -11.80
C TYR A 122 38.65 -1.09 -12.19
N ALA A 123 39.09 -0.95 -13.44
CA ALA A 123 40.28 -1.66 -13.92
C ALA A 123 41.57 -1.17 -13.26
N ALA A 124 41.65 0.11 -12.90
CA ALA A 124 42.79 0.68 -12.20
C ALA A 124 42.84 0.30 -10.71
N THR A 125 41.69 0.17 -10.05
CA THR A 125 41.62 -0.06 -8.60
C THR A 125 41.59 -1.54 -8.21
N PHE A 126 41.00 -2.42 -9.03
CA PHE A 126 40.73 -3.81 -8.63
C PHE A 126 41.66 -4.81 -9.32
N PRO A 127 42.68 -5.37 -8.63
CA PRO A 127 43.57 -6.40 -9.19
C PRO A 127 42.97 -7.81 -9.09
N PHE A 128 41.65 -7.94 -9.21
CA PHE A 128 40.92 -9.20 -9.09
C PHE A 128 39.63 -9.17 -9.91
N PRO A 129 39.05 -10.34 -10.26
CA PRO A 129 37.79 -10.42 -10.97
C PRO A 129 36.61 -9.98 -10.09
N VAL A 130 35.71 -9.22 -10.69
CA VAL A 130 34.43 -8.80 -10.09
C VAL A 130 33.30 -9.55 -10.78
N VAL A 131 32.57 -10.35 -10.02
CA VAL A 131 31.43 -11.15 -10.46
C VAL A 131 30.14 -10.44 -10.04
N LEU A 132 29.37 -9.93 -10.99
CA LEU A 132 28.06 -9.34 -10.72
C LEU A 132 26.97 -10.38 -10.93
N TRP A 133 26.20 -10.68 -9.87
CA TRP A 133 25.01 -11.51 -9.96
C TRP A 133 23.79 -10.62 -10.23
N LEU A 134 23.17 -10.85 -11.38
CA LEU A 134 22.12 -9.99 -11.93
C LEU A 134 20.84 -10.79 -12.18
N GLN A 135 19.71 -10.11 -11.98
CA GLN A 135 18.42 -10.52 -12.53
C GLN A 135 18.27 -10.00 -13.97
N ASP A 136 17.30 -10.52 -14.71
CA ASP A 136 17.02 -10.16 -16.11
C ASP A 136 16.87 -8.66 -16.33
N GLU A 137 16.06 -8.02 -15.48
CA GLU A 137 15.75 -6.61 -15.60
C GLU A 137 17.00 -5.75 -15.41
N VAL A 138 17.79 -6.05 -14.37
CA VAL A 138 19.06 -5.37 -14.10
C VAL A 138 20.05 -5.61 -15.24
N ALA A 139 20.14 -6.82 -15.80
CA ALA A 139 21.02 -7.11 -16.93
C ALA A 139 20.60 -6.35 -18.20
N SER A 140 19.29 -6.21 -18.43
CA SER A 140 18.72 -5.42 -19.52
C SER A 140 19.01 -3.92 -19.34
N LEU A 141 18.79 -3.40 -18.14
CA LEU A 141 19.10 -2.03 -17.75
C LEU A 141 20.59 -1.72 -17.86
N LEU A 142 21.46 -2.61 -17.38
CA LEU A 142 22.91 -2.49 -17.51
C LEU A 142 23.33 -2.40 -18.98
N SER A 143 22.69 -3.19 -19.84
CA SER A 143 22.95 -3.14 -21.29
C SER A 143 22.57 -1.81 -21.93
N ARG A 144 21.53 -1.15 -21.39
CA ARG A 144 21.00 0.12 -21.89
C ARG A 144 21.75 1.33 -21.34
N LEU A 145 22.04 1.32 -20.03
CA LEU A 145 22.58 2.47 -19.28
C LEU A 145 24.10 2.41 -19.09
N ALA A 146 24.71 1.21 -19.16
CA ALA A 146 26.15 1.02 -19.02
C ALA A 146 26.76 0.12 -20.11
N PRO A 147 26.60 0.49 -21.40
CA PRO A 147 27.05 -0.34 -22.52
C PRO A 147 28.58 -0.51 -22.54
N ASP A 148 29.35 0.53 -22.18
CA ASP A 148 30.81 0.50 -22.20
C ASP A 148 31.35 -0.39 -21.09
N PHE A 149 30.76 -0.31 -19.89
CA PHE A 149 31.11 -1.20 -18.79
C PHE A 149 30.77 -2.66 -19.14
N LYS A 150 29.57 -2.92 -19.68
CA LYS A 150 29.16 -4.26 -20.12
C LYS A 150 30.11 -4.84 -21.19
N SER A 151 30.69 -4.00 -22.05
CA SER A 151 31.61 -4.46 -23.12
C SER A 151 32.87 -5.17 -22.62
N TRP A 152 33.26 -4.96 -21.35
CA TRP A 152 34.36 -5.70 -20.71
C TRP A 152 33.99 -7.11 -20.27
N ALA A 153 32.70 -7.40 -20.10
CA ALA A 153 32.28 -8.73 -19.74
C ALA A 153 32.31 -9.67 -20.95
N ALA A 154 32.79 -10.89 -20.72
CA ALA A 154 32.56 -11.99 -21.65
C ALA A 154 31.05 -12.35 -21.71
N THR A 155 30.71 -13.39 -22.46
CA THR A 155 29.32 -13.86 -22.55
C THR A 155 28.75 -14.15 -21.15
N THR A 156 27.62 -13.54 -20.83
CA THR A 156 26.94 -13.69 -19.53
C THR A 156 26.69 -15.16 -19.23
N ILE A 157 27.11 -15.60 -18.04
CA ILE A 157 26.91 -16.95 -17.53
C ILE A 157 25.49 -17.03 -16.97
N LYS A 158 24.69 -17.98 -17.42
CA LYS A 158 23.27 -18.08 -17.05
C LYS A 158 22.99 -19.35 -16.27
N PHE A 159 22.42 -19.20 -15.08
CA PHE A 159 21.83 -20.31 -14.34
C PHE A 159 20.33 -20.32 -14.60
N GLU A 160 19.85 -21.46 -15.10
CA GLU A 160 18.44 -21.64 -15.49
C GLU A 160 17.85 -22.77 -14.65
N MET A 161 16.58 -22.62 -14.28
CA MET A 161 15.89 -23.61 -13.45
C MET A 161 15.19 -24.65 -14.34
N ALA A 162 15.15 -25.91 -13.89
CA ALA A 162 14.51 -26.97 -14.67
C ALA A 162 13.00 -26.75 -14.76
N LYS A 163 12.36 -27.26 -15.82
CA LYS A 163 10.90 -27.18 -16.00
C LYS A 163 10.10 -27.61 -14.77
N ALA A 164 10.46 -28.75 -14.15
CA ALA A 164 9.74 -29.27 -12.99
C ALA A 164 9.87 -28.35 -11.77
N ASP A 165 11.07 -27.79 -11.57
CA ASP A 165 11.38 -26.90 -10.46
C ASP A 165 10.71 -25.52 -10.64
N LEU A 166 10.60 -25.01 -11.88
CA LEU A 166 9.82 -23.81 -12.22
C LEU A 166 8.35 -23.96 -11.87
N ILE A 167 7.76 -25.09 -12.25
CA ILE A 167 6.37 -25.42 -11.92
C ILE A 167 6.19 -25.53 -10.40
N ALA A 168 7.12 -26.22 -9.73
CA ALA A 168 7.09 -26.39 -8.27
C ALA A 168 7.21 -25.06 -7.51
N LEU A 169 8.09 -24.15 -7.97
CA LEU A 169 8.25 -22.81 -7.40
C LEU A 169 6.91 -22.05 -7.47
N ILE A 170 6.33 -21.89 -8.66
CA ILE A 170 5.07 -21.14 -8.80
C ILE A 170 3.96 -21.78 -7.97
N HIS A 171 3.89 -23.11 -7.90
CA HIS A 171 2.92 -23.79 -7.03
C HIS A 171 3.12 -23.48 -5.55
N GLN A 172 4.36 -23.57 -5.05
CA GLN A 172 4.67 -23.32 -3.65
C GLN A 172 4.35 -21.88 -3.26
N GLU A 173 4.72 -20.92 -4.10
CA GLU A 173 4.45 -19.51 -3.83
C GLU A 173 2.95 -19.21 -3.86
N ALA A 174 2.21 -19.81 -4.80
CA ALA A 174 0.76 -19.71 -4.85
C ALA A 174 0.08 -20.33 -3.62
N GLU A 175 0.47 -21.52 -3.17
CA GLU A 175 -0.10 -22.14 -1.97
C GLU A 175 0.20 -21.32 -0.71
N SER A 176 1.43 -20.82 -0.56
CA SER A 176 1.83 -19.94 0.54
C SER A 176 1.00 -18.66 0.58
N LEU A 177 0.76 -18.05 -0.58
CA LEU A 177 -0.11 -16.88 -0.73
C LEU A 177 -1.53 -17.16 -0.23
N PHE A 178 -2.18 -18.19 -0.78
CA PHE A 178 -3.57 -18.51 -0.43
C PHE A 178 -3.69 -18.90 1.04
N ALA A 179 -2.71 -19.62 1.60
CA ALA A 179 -2.67 -19.94 3.03
C ALA A 179 -2.63 -18.68 3.90
N LYS A 180 -1.75 -17.72 3.60
CA LYS A 180 -1.67 -16.44 4.34
C LYS A 180 -2.97 -15.64 4.25
N VAL A 181 -3.61 -15.62 3.08
CA VAL A 181 -4.89 -14.92 2.86
C VAL A 181 -6.04 -15.61 3.61
N LEU A 182 -6.12 -16.95 3.61
CA LEU A 182 -7.08 -17.70 4.40
C LEU A 182 -6.90 -17.49 5.91
N GLU A 183 -5.64 -17.43 6.35
CA GLU A 183 -5.31 -17.21 7.75
C GLU A 183 -5.77 -15.82 8.21
N ALA A 184 -5.47 -14.78 7.43
CA ALA A 184 -5.85 -13.40 7.71
C ALA A 184 -7.37 -13.13 7.68
N GLY A 185 -8.12 -13.86 6.85
CA GLY A 185 -9.59 -13.72 6.77
C GLY A 185 -10.06 -12.38 6.19
N ALA A 186 -11.32 -12.02 6.45
CA ALA A 186 -11.89 -10.76 5.96
C ALA A 186 -11.46 -9.52 6.76
N GLU A 187 -10.93 -9.69 7.97
CA GLU A 187 -10.66 -8.60 8.90
C GLU A 187 -9.52 -7.70 8.46
N THR A 188 -8.51 -8.30 7.81
CA THR A 188 -7.31 -7.58 7.44
C THR A 188 -6.91 -7.90 6.02
N PHE A 189 -6.89 -6.84 5.20
CA PHE A 189 -6.26 -6.93 3.90
C PHE A 189 -4.74 -6.92 4.11
N LEU A 190 -4.08 -8.05 3.87
CA LEU A 190 -2.61 -8.11 3.91
C LEU A 190 -2.05 -7.27 2.76
N SER A 191 -1.19 -6.31 3.06
CA SER A 191 -0.53 -5.49 2.05
C SER A 191 0.32 -6.37 1.13
N ASN A 192 0.48 -5.98 -0.13
CA ASN A 192 1.34 -6.74 -1.04
C ASN A 192 2.80 -6.75 -0.55
N ALA A 193 3.26 -5.70 0.13
CA ALA A 193 4.57 -5.67 0.78
C ALA A 193 4.70 -6.74 1.88
N SER A 194 3.68 -6.90 2.74
CA SER A 194 3.69 -7.93 3.80
C SER A 194 3.71 -9.37 3.28
N LEU A 195 3.31 -9.54 2.01
CA LEU A 195 3.29 -10.82 1.33
C LEU A 195 4.47 -11.03 0.38
N ASP A 196 5.37 -10.07 0.28
CA ASP A 196 6.46 -10.04 -0.70
C ASP A 196 5.95 -10.14 -2.15
N LEU A 197 4.91 -9.37 -2.48
CA LEU A 197 4.26 -9.31 -3.80
C LEU A 197 4.21 -7.89 -4.39
N ASP A 198 4.83 -6.93 -3.72
CA ASP A 198 5.01 -5.58 -4.26
C ASP A 198 5.69 -5.68 -5.65
N PRO A 199 5.38 -4.82 -6.63
CA PRO A 199 6.13 -4.76 -7.89
C PRO A 199 7.65 -4.86 -7.74
N LYS A 200 8.23 -4.34 -6.64
CA LYS A 200 9.68 -4.40 -6.37
C LYS A 200 10.15 -5.63 -5.57
N SER A 201 9.23 -6.49 -5.13
CA SER A 201 9.53 -7.66 -4.30
C SER A 201 10.26 -8.74 -5.09
N GLN A 202 11.24 -9.41 -4.46
CA GLN A 202 11.98 -10.48 -5.11
C GLN A 202 11.05 -11.62 -5.56
N HIS A 203 10.12 -12.00 -4.70
CA HIS A 203 9.22 -13.12 -4.92
C HIS A 203 8.25 -12.91 -6.10
N ARG A 204 7.76 -11.68 -6.34
CA ARG A 204 7.00 -11.38 -7.58
C ARG A 204 7.85 -11.52 -8.84
N HIS A 205 9.08 -11.01 -8.83
CA HIS A 205 9.99 -11.14 -9.98
C HIS A 205 10.32 -12.60 -10.27
N GLU A 206 10.47 -13.43 -9.23
CA GLU A 206 10.71 -14.87 -9.39
C GLU A 206 9.53 -15.56 -10.09
N ILE A 207 8.28 -15.24 -9.72
CA ILE A 207 7.08 -15.79 -10.36
C ILE A 207 6.96 -15.33 -11.81
N GLU A 208 7.15 -14.02 -12.08
CA GLU A 208 7.08 -13.47 -13.43
C GLU A 208 8.21 -14.03 -14.33
N SER A 209 9.41 -14.16 -13.78
CA SER A 209 10.54 -14.82 -14.45
C SER A 209 10.25 -16.29 -14.73
N ALA A 210 9.68 -17.02 -13.77
CA ALA A 210 9.35 -18.43 -13.94
C ALA A 210 8.33 -18.65 -15.06
N ARG A 211 7.31 -17.80 -15.15
CA ARG A 211 6.34 -17.82 -16.26
C ARG A 211 7.02 -17.56 -17.61
N ASN A 212 7.85 -16.53 -17.68
CA ASN A 212 8.54 -16.15 -18.92
C ASN A 212 9.50 -17.26 -19.38
N ASP A 213 10.24 -17.87 -18.45
CA ASP A 213 11.17 -18.96 -18.74
C ASP A 213 10.44 -20.25 -19.16
N LEU A 214 9.29 -20.58 -18.54
CA LEU A 214 8.46 -21.72 -18.96
C LEU A 214 7.97 -21.58 -20.40
N LEU A 215 7.54 -20.37 -20.79
CA LEU A 215 7.10 -20.09 -22.15
C LEU A 215 8.28 -20.08 -23.14
N ARG A 216 9.38 -19.40 -22.79
CA ARG A 216 10.52 -19.17 -23.68
C ARG A 216 11.40 -20.40 -23.87
N LEU A 217 11.77 -21.07 -22.78
CA LEU A 217 12.73 -22.19 -22.81
C LEU A 217 12.06 -23.52 -23.15
N TYR A 218 10.82 -23.71 -22.70
CA TYR A 218 10.13 -25.00 -22.83
C TYR A 218 8.90 -24.96 -23.74
N GLY A 219 8.44 -23.78 -24.19
CA GLY A 219 7.21 -23.66 -24.98
C GLY A 219 5.96 -24.10 -24.24
N VAL A 220 6.01 -24.13 -22.90
CA VAL A 220 4.94 -24.66 -22.05
C VAL A 220 4.09 -23.50 -21.57
N GLN A 221 2.79 -23.55 -21.87
CA GLN A 221 1.83 -22.70 -21.19
C GLN A 221 1.55 -23.25 -19.78
N LEU A 222 1.36 -22.34 -18.83
CA LEU A 222 1.02 -22.71 -17.46
C LEU A 222 -0.28 -23.52 -17.43
N THR A 223 -0.38 -24.44 -16.47
CA THR A 223 -1.66 -25.12 -16.21
C THR A 223 -2.70 -24.08 -15.80
N PRO A 224 -4.00 -24.30 -16.08
CA PRO A 224 -5.06 -23.34 -15.74
C PRO A 224 -5.01 -22.91 -14.27
N GLY A 225 -4.76 -23.84 -13.33
CA GLY A 225 -4.63 -23.50 -11.91
C GLY A 225 -3.43 -22.60 -11.55
N LEU A 226 -2.30 -22.74 -12.25
CA LEU A 226 -1.15 -21.84 -12.03
C LEU A 226 -1.39 -20.45 -12.60
N GLU A 227 -1.94 -20.37 -13.82
CA GLU A 227 -2.30 -19.08 -14.43
C GLU A 227 -3.37 -18.37 -13.58
N ALA A 228 -4.32 -19.12 -13.01
CA ALA A 228 -5.33 -18.57 -12.11
C ALA A 228 -4.72 -17.93 -10.85
N SER A 229 -3.66 -18.53 -10.29
CA SER A 229 -2.95 -18.00 -9.13
C SER A 229 -2.25 -16.67 -9.46
N LEU A 230 -1.63 -16.58 -10.64
CA LEU A 230 -0.97 -15.36 -11.10
C LEU A 230 -1.98 -14.22 -11.33
N GLU A 231 -3.08 -14.50 -12.02
CA GLU A 231 -4.15 -13.53 -12.23
C GLU A 231 -4.73 -13.01 -10.91
N PHE A 232 -4.82 -13.86 -9.90
CA PHE A 232 -5.21 -13.44 -8.55
C PHE A 232 -4.21 -12.44 -7.93
N VAL A 233 -2.89 -12.70 -8.02
CA VAL A 233 -1.85 -11.77 -7.54
C VAL A 233 -1.92 -10.43 -8.26
N LEU A 234 -2.01 -10.44 -9.60
CA LEU A 234 -2.13 -9.22 -10.39
C LEU A 234 -3.41 -8.45 -10.06
N GLY A 235 -4.51 -9.15 -9.79
CA GLY A 235 -5.75 -8.54 -9.33
C GLY A 235 -5.59 -7.80 -7.99
N ARG A 236 -4.86 -8.39 -7.04
CA ARG A 236 -4.57 -7.76 -5.73
C ARG A 236 -3.71 -6.52 -5.84
N ASP A 237 -2.72 -6.54 -6.73
CA ASP A 237 -1.89 -5.36 -7.03
C ASP A 237 -2.70 -4.20 -7.58
N LYS A 238 -3.56 -4.48 -8.56
CA LYS A 238 -4.46 -3.47 -9.12
C LYS A 238 -5.46 -2.96 -8.07
N TYR A 239 -6.01 -3.85 -7.23
CA TYR A 239 -6.91 -3.47 -6.15
C TYR A 239 -6.25 -2.54 -5.12
N ALA A 240 -5.01 -2.85 -4.69
CA ALA A 240 -4.26 -2.03 -3.75
C ALA A 240 -3.99 -0.60 -4.27
N ASN A 241 -3.93 -0.44 -5.60
CA ASN A 241 -3.74 0.83 -6.29
C ASN A 241 -5.04 1.49 -6.79
N ASP A 242 -6.21 1.07 -6.28
CA ASP A 242 -7.56 1.55 -6.68
C ASP A 242 -7.85 1.41 -8.20
N GLN A 243 -7.14 0.52 -8.92
CA GLN A 243 -7.38 0.19 -10.33
C GLN A 243 -8.47 -0.90 -10.47
N LEU A 244 -9.67 -0.61 -9.94
CA LEU A 244 -10.72 -1.61 -9.68
C LEU A 244 -11.20 -2.36 -10.93
N ASN A 245 -11.33 -1.69 -12.07
CA ASN A 245 -11.74 -2.36 -13.32
C ASN A 245 -10.70 -3.39 -13.79
N GLY A 246 -9.42 -3.05 -13.66
CA GLY A 246 -8.34 -3.96 -13.98
C GLY A 246 -8.23 -5.11 -12.97
N ALA A 247 -8.52 -4.85 -11.69
CA ALA A 247 -8.58 -5.88 -10.66
C ALA A 247 -9.72 -6.88 -10.91
N LEU A 248 -10.92 -6.39 -11.22
CA LEU A 248 -12.07 -7.21 -11.58
C LEU A 248 -11.78 -8.13 -12.77
N GLY A 249 -11.19 -7.59 -13.85
CA GLY A 249 -10.84 -8.39 -15.03
C GLY A 249 -9.89 -9.55 -14.70
N ASN A 250 -8.87 -9.27 -13.87
CA ASN A 250 -7.93 -10.29 -13.42
C ASN A 250 -8.59 -11.34 -12.52
N TYR A 251 -9.41 -10.92 -11.53
CA TYR A 251 -10.11 -11.86 -10.65
C TYR A 251 -11.16 -12.71 -11.38
N GLN A 252 -11.88 -12.16 -12.35
CA GLN A 252 -12.80 -12.92 -13.20
C GLN A 252 -12.07 -13.97 -14.03
N THR A 253 -10.91 -13.60 -14.59
CA THR A 253 -10.05 -14.53 -15.34
C THR A 253 -9.54 -15.65 -14.42
N SER A 254 -9.06 -15.30 -13.22
CA SER A 254 -8.65 -16.25 -12.19
C SER A 254 -9.77 -17.24 -11.83
N LEU A 255 -10.99 -16.74 -11.59
CA LEU A 255 -12.14 -17.57 -11.24
C LEU A 255 -12.49 -18.55 -12.38
N ALA A 256 -12.53 -18.08 -13.62
CA ALA A 256 -12.85 -18.92 -14.78
C ALA A 256 -11.83 -20.06 -14.95
N LEU A 257 -10.55 -19.75 -14.76
CA LEU A 257 -9.46 -20.74 -14.82
C LEU A 257 -9.54 -21.77 -13.68
N TRP A 258 -9.87 -21.35 -12.45
CA TRP A 258 -10.09 -22.29 -11.34
C TRP A 258 -11.29 -23.21 -11.55
N GLN A 259 -12.38 -22.69 -12.10
CA GLN A 259 -13.56 -23.49 -12.46
C GLN A 259 -13.23 -24.50 -13.56
N GLN A 260 -12.43 -24.11 -14.55
CA GLN A 260 -11.94 -25.02 -15.58
C GLN A 260 -11.06 -26.14 -15.00
N GLU A 261 -10.13 -25.79 -14.10
CA GLU A 261 -9.26 -26.77 -13.44
C GLU A 261 -10.07 -27.74 -12.57
N THR A 262 -11.08 -27.25 -11.87
CA THR A 262 -11.97 -28.08 -11.04
C THR A 262 -12.75 -29.09 -11.88
N LYS A 263 -13.30 -28.66 -13.03
CA LYS A 263 -13.96 -29.56 -13.99
C LYS A 263 -12.99 -30.60 -14.55
N ARG A 264 -11.77 -30.20 -14.90
CA ARG A 264 -10.74 -31.10 -15.41
C ARG A 264 -10.38 -32.19 -14.40
N VAL A 265 -10.21 -31.84 -13.12
CA VAL A 265 -9.91 -32.80 -12.05
C VAL A 265 -11.10 -33.75 -11.85
N ALA A 266 -12.33 -33.24 -11.87
CA ALA A 266 -13.54 -34.05 -11.75
C ALA A 266 -13.68 -35.10 -12.89
N GLU A 267 -13.37 -34.71 -14.12
CA GLU A 267 -13.39 -35.60 -15.28
C GLU A 267 -12.32 -36.69 -15.18
N LEU A 268 -11.14 -36.38 -14.65
CA LEU A 268 -10.07 -37.36 -14.42
C LEU A 268 -10.44 -38.37 -13.33
N GLU A 269 -11.09 -37.92 -12.26
CA GLU A 269 -11.58 -38.78 -11.18
C GLU A 269 -12.69 -39.73 -11.68
N SER A 270 -13.61 -39.22 -12.50
CA SER A 270 -14.72 -40.02 -13.08
C SER A 270 -14.27 -41.14 -14.02
N ASN A 271 -13.09 -41.01 -14.63
CA ASN A 271 -12.51 -42.01 -15.53
C ASN A 271 -11.62 -43.03 -14.81
N SER A 272 -11.36 -42.87 -13.51
CA SER A 272 -10.65 -43.83 -12.68
C SER A 272 -11.64 -44.79 -12.00
N ALA A 273 -11.50 -46.10 -12.21
CA ALA A 273 -12.49 -47.12 -11.83
C ALA A 273 -12.60 -47.41 -10.31
N LEU A 274 -12.18 -46.49 -9.44
CA LEU A 274 -12.31 -46.60 -7.99
C LEU A 274 -13.03 -45.36 -7.47
N PRO A 275 -14.28 -45.48 -6.97
CA PRO A 275 -14.97 -44.35 -6.37
C PRO A 275 -14.32 -44.06 -5.01
N LEU A 276 -13.33 -43.18 -4.99
CA LEU A 276 -12.91 -42.54 -3.76
C LEU A 276 -13.97 -41.49 -3.41
N SER A 277 -14.67 -41.74 -2.32
CA SER A 277 -15.67 -40.88 -1.70
C SER A 277 -15.02 -39.59 -1.17
N PHE A 278 -14.61 -38.65 -2.04
CA PHE A 278 -14.27 -37.28 -1.65
C PHE A 278 -14.61 -36.30 -2.79
N PRO A 279 -15.46 -35.28 -2.57
CA PRO A 279 -15.83 -34.31 -3.60
C PRO A 279 -14.73 -33.26 -3.76
N HIS A 280 -13.97 -33.31 -4.85
CA HIS A 280 -12.90 -32.35 -5.22
C HIS A 280 -11.77 -32.21 -4.16
N PRO A 281 -10.51 -31.93 -4.55
CA PRO A 281 -9.52 -31.56 -3.54
C PRO A 281 -9.97 -30.25 -2.87
N PRO A 282 -10.18 -30.22 -1.55
CA PRO A 282 -10.77 -29.07 -0.85
C PRO A 282 -9.97 -27.78 -1.07
N SER A 283 -8.69 -27.88 -1.42
CA SER A 283 -7.85 -26.74 -1.77
C SER A 283 -8.33 -25.94 -3.00
N LEU A 284 -8.93 -26.56 -4.03
CA LEU A 284 -9.35 -25.83 -5.24
C LEU A 284 -10.60 -24.98 -4.99
N LEU A 285 -11.59 -25.53 -4.28
CA LEU A 285 -12.81 -24.81 -3.92
C LEU A 285 -12.50 -23.65 -2.95
N LEU A 286 -11.58 -23.85 -2.01
CA LEU A 286 -11.11 -22.77 -1.13
C LEU A 286 -10.47 -21.61 -1.90
N LYS A 287 -9.71 -21.89 -2.96
CA LYS A 287 -9.14 -20.84 -3.82
C LYS A 287 -10.23 -20.09 -4.58
N GLN A 288 -11.26 -20.78 -5.09
CA GLN A 288 -12.41 -20.13 -5.71
C GLN A 288 -13.14 -19.21 -4.71
N ALA A 289 -13.40 -19.68 -3.49
CA ALA A 289 -14.01 -18.87 -2.44
C ALA A 289 -13.23 -17.57 -2.17
N ILE A 290 -11.89 -17.64 -2.10
CA ILE A 290 -11.05 -16.45 -1.94
C ILE A 290 -11.18 -15.48 -3.12
N VAL A 291 -11.17 -15.99 -4.36
CA VAL A 291 -11.31 -15.14 -5.54
C VAL A 291 -12.68 -14.45 -5.55
N LEU A 292 -13.75 -15.18 -5.21
CA LEU A 292 -15.10 -14.64 -5.04
C LEU A 292 -15.14 -13.55 -3.97
N PHE A 293 -14.49 -13.77 -2.83
CA PHE A 293 -14.36 -12.76 -1.78
C PHE A 293 -13.70 -11.47 -2.29
N HIS A 294 -12.61 -11.59 -3.05
CA HIS A 294 -11.89 -10.42 -3.60
C HIS A 294 -12.67 -9.70 -4.70
N LEU A 295 -13.51 -10.40 -5.47
CA LEU A 295 -14.49 -9.77 -6.36
C LEU A 295 -15.48 -8.93 -5.54
N GLY A 296 -15.97 -9.47 -4.42
CA GLY A 296 -16.82 -8.73 -3.47
C GLY A 296 -16.14 -7.47 -2.92
N LEU A 297 -14.85 -7.55 -2.55
CA LEU A 297 -14.06 -6.40 -2.09
C LEU A 297 -13.96 -5.31 -3.17
N CYS A 298 -13.80 -5.66 -4.44
CA CYS A 298 -13.77 -4.67 -5.53
C CYS A 298 -15.07 -3.88 -5.60
N TYR A 299 -16.22 -4.56 -5.56
CA TYR A 299 -17.53 -3.90 -5.57
C TYR A 299 -17.81 -3.11 -4.30
N HIS A 300 -17.37 -3.61 -3.14
CA HIS A 300 -17.41 -2.86 -1.88
C HIS A 300 -16.63 -1.55 -1.98
N ARG A 301 -15.41 -1.59 -2.54
CA ARG A 301 -14.60 -0.40 -2.78
C ARG A 301 -15.23 0.54 -3.81
N MET A 302 -15.88 0.02 -4.85
CA MET A 302 -16.64 0.85 -5.81
C MET A 302 -17.82 1.56 -5.14
N ALA A 303 -18.53 0.88 -4.23
CA ALA A 303 -19.61 1.48 -3.43
C ALA A 303 -19.10 2.66 -2.58
N ASP A 304 -17.90 2.53 -2.01
CA ASP A 304 -17.26 3.60 -1.23
C ASP A 304 -16.84 4.80 -2.09
N LEU A 305 -16.39 4.57 -3.33
CA LEU A 305 -15.93 5.64 -4.22
C LEU A 305 -17.05 6.30 -5.03
N HIS A 306 -18.17 5.59 -5.27
CA HIS A 306 -19.24 6.02 -6.16
C HIS A 306 -20.61 6.07 -5.47
N HIS A 307 -20.87 7.16 -4.74
CA HIS A 307 -22.09 7.30 -3.94
C HIS A 307 -23.40 7.26 -4.74
N ASN A 308 -23.42 7.84 -5.95
CA ASN A 308 -24.64 7.88 -6.79
C ASN A 308 -25.08 6.48 -7.29
N SER A 309 -24.19 5.48 -7.25
CA SER A 309 -24.46 4.10 -7.67
C SER A 309 -24.20 3.10 -6.54
N ASN A 310 -24.11 3.58 -5.29
CA ASN A 310 -23.73 2.81 -4.12
C ASN A 310 -24.59 1.55 -3.94
N THR A 311 -25.92 1.68 -4.02
CA THR A 311 -26.85 0.56 -3.82
C THR A 311 -26.57 -0.61 -4.76
N ARG A 312 -26.37 -0.36 -6.06
CA ARG A 312 -26.08 -1.41 -7.05
C ARG A 312 -24.74 -2.09 -6.75
N TYR A 313 -23.72 -1.31 -6.39
CA TYR A 313 -22.42 -1.86 -6.02
C TYR A 313 -22.48 -2.67 -4.72
N CYS A 314 -23.27 -2.25 -3.73
CA CYS A 314 -23.53 -3.04 -2.52
C CYS A 314 -24.27 -4.35 -2.84
N GLU A 315 -25.25 -4.35 -3.74
CA GLU A 315 -25.93 -5.57 -4.20
C GLU A 315 -24.95 -6.54 -4.87
N HIS A 316 -24.09 -6.04 -5.76
CA HIS A 316 -23.05 -6.86 -6.38
C HIS A 316 -22.04 -7.39 -5.36
N ALA A 317 -21.57 -6.56 -4.42
CA ALA A 317 -20.67 -6.99 -3.35
C ALA A 317 -21.30 -8.10 -2.51
N LEU A 318 -22.56 -7.93 -2.10
CA LEU A 318 -23.31 -8.92 -1.34
C LEU A 318 -23.45 -10.25 -2.10
N LEU A 319 -23.72 -10.20 -3.41
CA LEU A 319 -23.81 -11.39 -4.25
C LEU A 319 -22.51 -12.20 -4.20
N TRP A 320 -21.37 -11.56 -4.40
CA TRP A 320 -20.07 -12.24 -4.40
C TRP A 320 -19.68 -12.74 -3.01
N PHE A 321 -19.97 -11.99 -1.96
CA PHE A 321 -19.75 -12.46 -0.58
C PHE A 321 -20.63 -13.67 -0.24
N LYS A 322 -21.90 -13.68 -0.64
CA LYS A 322 -22.77 -14.86 -0.45
C LYS A 322 -22.24 -16.08 -1.21
N GLN A 323 -21.83 -15.92 -2.47
CA GLN A 323 -21.24 -17.03 -3.24
C GLN A 323 -19.94 -17.56 -2.59
N CYS A 324 -19.11 -16.69 -2.01
CA CYS A 324 -17.96 -17.13 -1.23
C CYS A 324 -18.39 -18.00 -0.04
N LEU A 325 -19.36 -17.55 0.75
CA LEU A 325 -19.87 -18.29 1.91
C LEU A 325 -20.49 -19.63 1.51
N ASP A 326 -21.26 -19.67 0.43
CA ASP A 326 -21.88 -20.89 -0.10
C ASP A 326 -20.82 -21.96 -0.43
N VAL A 327 -19.71 -21.56 -1.07
CA VAL A 327 -18.58 -22.47 -1.37
C VAL A 327 -17.88 -22.93 -0.09
N LEU A 328 -17.69 -22.05 0.90
CA LEU A 328 -17.06 -22.44 2.18
C LEU A 328 -17.95 -23.41 2.97
N GLU A 329 -19.27 -23.26 2.89
CA GLU A 329 -20.24 -24.16 3.50
C GLU A 329 -20.28 -25.51 2.80
N GLU A 330 -20.18 -25.54 1.47
CA GLU A 330 -20.06 -26.78 0.68
C GLU A 330 -18.81 -27.60 1.09
N VAL A 331 -17.70 -26.92 1.35
CA VAL A 331 -16.43 -27.54 1.80
C VAL A 331 -16.47 -27.90 3.30
N GLN A 332 -17.56 -27.62 4.01
CA GLN A 332 -17.75 -27.89 5.45
C GLN A 332 -16.70 -27.21 6.35
N ARG A 333 -16.24 -26.00 5.96
CA ARG A 333 -15.26 -25.21 6.71
C ARG A 333 -15.91 -24.05 7.46
N GLU A 334 -16.66 -24.39 8.52
CA GLU A 334 -17.36 -23.41 9.37
C GLU A 334 -16.41 -22.37 10.01
N ASP A 335 -15.16 -22.76 10.28
CA ASP A 335 -14.10 -21.86 10.75
C ASP A 335 -13.78 -20.75 9.74
N LEU A 336 -13.82 -21.05 8.44
CA LEU A 336 -13.61 -20.05 7.40
C LEU A 336 -14.88 -19.23 7.14
N VAL A 337 -16.06 -19.85 7.22
CA VAL A 337 -17.34 -19.11 7.15
C VAL A 337 -17.35 -18.01 8.22
N ALA A 338 -16.98 -18.35 9.47
CA ALA A 338 -16.83 -17.41 10.58
C ALA A 338 -15.94 -16.20 10.23
N LYS A 339 -14.80 -16.46 9.56
CA LYS A 339 -13.83 -15.43 9.16
C LYS A 339 -14.29 -14.51 8.03
N PHE A 340 -15.18 -14.94 7.16
CA PHE A 340 -15.56 -14.20 5.94
C PHE A 340 -17.01 -13.68 5.94
N ILE A 341 -17.81 -13.97 6.97
CA ILE A 341 -19.24 -13.63 7.01
C ILE A 341 -19.55 -12.14 7.24
N LEU A 342 -18.71 -11.41 7.98
CA LEU A 342 -19.03 -10.03 8.41
C LEU A 342 -19.20 -9.02 7.26
N PRO A 343 -18.40 -9.03 6.17
CA PRO A 343 -18.63 -8.13 5.04
C PRO A 343 -19.99 -8.31 4.38
N ALA A 344 -20.55 -9.53 4.37
CA ALA A 344 -21.91 -9.76 3.88
C ALA A 344 -22.95 -9.11 4.82
N CYS A 345 -22.76 -9.20 6.15
CA CYS A 345 -23.58 -8.48 7.12
C CYS A 345 -23.50 -6.96 6.92
N GLU A 346 -22.29 -6.41 6.70
CA GLU A 346 -22.11 -4.98 6.43
C GLU A 346 -22.89 -4.55 5.18
N MET A 347 -22.84 -5.35 4.09
CA MET A 347 -23.60 -5.02 2.88
C MET A 347 -25.11 -5.09 3.11
N LEU A 348 -25.61 -6.08 3.86
CA LEU A 348 -27.03 -6.17 4.22
C LEU A 348 -27.48 -4.96 5.06
N GLN A 349 -26.63 -4.49 5.99
CA GLN A 349 -26.87 -3.28 6.77
C GLN A 349 -26.93 -2.03 5.88
N ARG A 350 -25.97 -1.84 4.97
CA ARG A 350 -25.97 -0.71 4.02
C ARG A 350 -27.20 -0.72 3.10
N LEU A 351 -27.65 -1.91 2.71
CA LEU A 351 -28.87 -2.11 1.91
C LEU A 351 -30.16 -2.05 2.74
N GLN A 352 -30.06 -1.94 4.08
CA GLN A 352 -31.18 -1.91 5.03
C GLN A 352 -32.11 -3.13 4.91
N THR A 353 -31.54 -4.28 4.57
CA THR A 353 -32.26 -5.57 4.46
C THR A 353 -32.27 -6.28 5.81
N TRP A 354 -33.06 -5.74 6.75
CA TRP A 354 -32.99 -6.08 8.18
C TRP A 354 -33.27 -7.55 8.49
N ASP A 355 -34.25 -8.18 7.81
CA ASP A 355 -34.59 -9.59 8.06
C ASP A 355 -33.45 -10.55 7.70
N ASP A 356 -32.79 -10.29 6.57
CA ASP A 356 -31.64 -11.08 6.12
C ASP A 356 -30.41 -10.79 6.99
N LEU A 357 -30.21 -9.52 7.38
CA LEU A 357 -29.15 -9.14 8.32
C LEU A 357 -29.32 -9.85 9.66
N LYS A 358 -30.54 -9.90 10.20
CA LYS A 358 -30.84 -10.59 11.47
C LYS A 358 -30.43 -12.05 11.42
N LYS A 359 -30.84 -12.78 10.37
CA LYS A 359 -30.51 -14.20 10.17
C LYS A 359 -29.00 -14.41 10.05
N LEU A 360 -28.34 -13.62 9.21
CA LEU A 360 -26.90 -13.77 8.96
C LEU A 360 -26.07 -13.38 10.17
N ALA A 361 -26.42 -12.31 10.88
CA ALA A 361 -25.75 -11.87 12.10
C ALA A 361 -25.93 -12.89 13.25
N GLN A 362 -27.10 -13.52 13.39
CA GLN A 362 -27.30 -14.61 14.36
C GLN A 362 -26.45 -15.84 14.04
N LYS A 363 -26.40 -16.25 12.76
CA LYS A 363 -25.51 -17.32 12.29
C LYS A 363 -24.04 -16.99 12.57
N SER A 364 -23.62 -15.78 12.20
CA SER A 364 -22.28 -15.25 12.43
C SER A 364 -21.93 -15.23 13.92
N LEU A 365 -22.85 -14.82 14.79
CA LEU A 365 -22.63 -14.80 16.24
C LEU A 365 -22.42 -16.20 16.81
N LEU A 366 -23.18 -17.20 16.34
CA LEU A 366 -23.01 -18.59 16.77
C LEU A 366 -21.63 -19.12 16.37
N LEU A 367 -21.22 -18.91 15.12
CA LEU A 367 -19.92 -19.34 14.60
C LEU A 367 -18.75 -18.63 15.31
N ASN A 368 -18.86 -17.32 15.51
CA ASN A 368 -17.79 -16.52 16.10
C ASN A 368 -17.62 -16.75 17.60
N LYS A 369 -18.62 -17.30 18.30
CA LYS A 369 -18.45 -17.80 19.67
C LYS A 369 -17.50 -19.01 19.75
N THR A 370 -17.39 -19.79 18.68
CA THR A 370 -16.53 -20.99 18.62
C THR A 370 -15.19 -20.71 17.96
N TYR A 371 -15.20 -19.95 16.86
CA TYR A 371 -14.03 -19.77 15.98
C TYR A 371 -13.54 -18.32 15.87
N GLY A 372 -14.32 -17.36 16.34
CA GLY A 372 -14.09 -15.94 16.06
C GLY A 372 -13.31 -15.21 17.14
N THR A 373 -13.02 -13.94 16.86
CA THR A 373 -12.36 -13.02 17.80
C THR A 373 -13.41 -12.21 18.60
N PRO A 374 -13.04 -11.65 19.77
CA PRO A 374 -13.91 -10.73 20.50
C PRO A 374 -14.40 -9.55 19.64
N ALA A 375 -13.55 -9.03 18.75
CA ALA A 375 -13.91 -7.95 17.83
C ALA A 375 -15.03 -8.35 16.85
N GLN A 376 -15.06 -9.61 16.39
CA GLN A 376 -16.14 -10.11 15.53
C GLN A 376 -17.44 -10.31 16.29
N ILE A 377 -17.33 -10.77 17.54
CA ILE A 377 -18.48 -10.93 18.43
C ILE A 377 -19.11 -9.56 18.70
N ALA A 378 -18.30 -8.54 19.02
CA ALA A 378 -18.76 -7.17 19.20
C ALA A 378 -19.47 -6.63 17.94
N GLN A 379 -18.90 -6.85 16.75
CA GLN A 379 -19.53 -6.43 15.48
C GLN A 379 -20.88 -7.10 15.23
N ASN A 380 -21.00 -8.39 15.54
CA ASN A 380 -22.28 -9.10 15.46
C ASN A 380 -23.34 -8.51 16.39
N TYR A 381 -22.96 -8.15 17.62
CA TYR A 381 -23.87 -7.43 18.52
C TYR A 381 -24.24 -6.05 17.97
N GLY A 382 -23.31 -5.31 17.36
CA GLY A 382 -23.59 -4.05 16.67
C GLY A 382 -24.58 -4.21 15.49
N PHE A 383 -24.48 -5.28 14.70
CA PHE A 383 -25.46 -5.57 13.65
C PHE A 383 -26.84 -5.88 14.23
N LEU A 384 -26.92 -6.71 15.28
CA LEU A 384 -28.17 -7.03 15.94
C LEU A 384 -28.80 -5.81 16.64
N ALA A 385 -27.98 -4.91 17.19
CA ALA A 385 -28.44 -3.64 17.75
C ALA A 385 -29.08 -2.76 16.68
N ASN A 386 -28.51 -2.67 15.47
CA ASN A 386 -29.15 -1.95 14.35
C ASN A 386 -30.48 -2.57 13.93
N VAL A 387 -30.58 -3.91 13.90
CA VAL A 387 -31.85 -4.60 13.63
C VAL A 387 -32.88 -4.27 14.72
N ALA A 388 -32.49 -4.28 16.01
CA ALA A 388 -33.39 -3.91 17.09
C ALA A 388 -33.82 -2.44 17.02
N ILE A 389 -32.94 -1.53 16.59
CA ILE A 389 -33.28 -0.12 16.31
C ILE A 389 -34.32 -0.02 15.19
N SER A 390 -34.17 -0.76 14.08
CA SER A 390 -35.16 -0.72 12.99
C SER A 390 -36.51 -1.30 13.39
N GLU A 391 -36.53 -2.27 14.32
CA GLU A 391 -37.73 -2.81 14.96
C GLU A 391 -38.31 -1.88 16.06
N SER A 392 -37.69 -0.73 16.34
CA SER A 392 -38.04 0.19 17.45
C SER A 392 -38.00 -0.46 18.83
N ASN A 393 -37.24 -1.53 19.00
CA ASN A 393 -37.01 -2.19 20.28
C ASN A 393 -35.79 -1.58 20.99
N TRP A 394 -36.00 -0.38 21.55
CA TRP A 394 -34.93 0.45 22.11
C TRP A 394 -34.20 -0.19 23.29
N VAL A 395 -34.91 -0.95 24.13
CA VAL A 395 -34.31 -1.63 25.30
C VAL A 395 -33.35 -2.72 24.84
N LEU A 396 -33.80 -3.61 23.95
CA LEU A 396 -32.93 -4.66 23.40
C LEU A 396 -31.76 -4.06 22.62
N ALA A 397 -32.01 -3.02 21.81
CA ALA A 397 -30.97 -2.32 21.09
C ALA A 397 -29.89 -1.74 22.03
N HIS A 398 -30.31 -1.17 23.15
CA HIS A 398 -29.41 -0.60 24.15
C HIS A 398 -28.55 -1.68 24.81
N GLU A 399 -29.15 -2.80 25.22
CA GLU A 399 -28.42 -3.95 25.77
C GLU A 399 -27.39 -4.51 24.78
N LEU A 400 -27.78 -4.69 23.51
CA LEU A 400 -26.90 -5.21 22.46
C LEU A 400 -25.76 -4.23 22.13
N ALA A 401 -26.04 -2.92 22.05
CA ALA A 401 -25.03 -1.91 21.78
C ALA A 401 -24.02 -1.78 22.93
N ASN A 402 -24.48 -1.87 24.18
CA ASN A 402 -23.61 -1.88 25.35
C ASN A 402 -22.73 -3.14 25.37
N ALA A 403 -23.29 -4.31 25.06
CA ALA A 403 -22.53 -5.55 24.94
C ALA A 403 -21.47 -5.48 23.84
N ALA A 404 -21.78 -4.82 22.71
CA ALA A 404 -20.80 -4.59 21.64
C ALA A 404 -19.64 -3.72 22.13
N LEU A 405 -19.93 -2.63 22.83
CA LEU A 405 -18.92 -1.71 23.36
C LEU A 405 -18.06 -2.36 24.45
N SER A 406 -18.65 -3.07 25.40
CA SER A 406 -17.92 -3.71 26.51
C SER A 406 -16.96 -4.79 26.03
N ILE A 407 -17.41 -5.66 25.10
CA ILE A 407 -16.57 -6.71 24.51
C ILE A 407 -15.43 -6.09 23.70
N SER A 408 -15.72 -4.97 23.03
CA SER A 408 -14.74 -4.17 22.31
C SER A 408 -13.66 -3.63 23.25
N GLU A 409 -14.03 -3.01 24.37
CA GLU A 409 -13.08 -2.51 25.37
C GLU A 409 -12.17 -3.61 25.94
N GLU A 410 -12.76 -4.74 26.35
CA GLU A 410 -12.00 -5.90 26.87
C GLU A 410 -11.00 -6.47 25.85
N ALA A 411 -11.33 -6.42 24.56
CA ALA A 411 -10.47 -6.92 23.49
C ALA A 411 -9.21 -6.07 23.27
N THR A 412 -9.24 -4.78 23.61
CA THR A 412 -8.11 -3.86 23.38
C THR A 412 -6.89 -4.17 24.26
N GLU A 413 -7.05 -4.92 25.34
CA GLU A 413 -5.97 -5.29 26.25
C GLU A 413 -5.12 -6.49 25.74
N VAL A 414 -5.63 -7.25 24.76
CA VAL A 414 -5.07 -8.56 24.38
C VAL A 414 -4.06 -8.46 23.23
N SER A 415 -4.28 -7.58 22.24
CA SER A 415 -3.33 -7.39 21.14
C SER A 415 -3.38 -5.99 20.51
N LEU A 416 -2.22 -5.46 20.10
CA LEU A 416 -2.10 -4.16 19.43
C LEU A 416 -2.85 -4.11 18.08
N ARG A 417 -3.00 -5.25 17.40
CA ARG A 417 -3.68 -5.35 16.11
C ARG A 417 -5.20 -5.27 16.30
N ASP A 418 -5.71 -5.97 17.30
CA ASP A 418 -7.13 -5.92 17.68
C ASP A 418 -7.46 -4.50 18.17
N ALA A 419 -6.61 -3.87 18.98
CA ALA A 419 -6.84 -2.52 19.48
C ALA A 419 -7.10 -1.47 18.37
N LEU A 420 -6.35 -1.50 17.26
CA LEU A 420 -6.55 -0.57 16.13
C LEU A 420 -7.84 -0.84 15.33
N GLN A 421 -8.28 -2.09 15.27
CA GLN A 421 -9.51 -2.45 14.57
C GLN A 421 -10.74 -2.18 15.42
N THR A 422 -10.63 -2.45 16.71
CA THR A 422 -11.67 -2.24 17.72
C THR A 422 -11.93 -0.75 17.93
N ARG A 423 -10.86 0.08 17.97
CA ARG A 423 -10.99 1.55 17.96
C ARG A 423 -11.74 2.09 16.73
N ARG A 424 -11.58 1.45 15.57
CA ARG A 424 -12.32 1.84 14.34
C ARG A 424 -13.81 1.57 14.43
N GLN A 425 -14.28 0.66 15.28
CA GLN A 425 -15.70 0.34 15.46
C GLN A 425 -16.32 1.01 16.69
N GLU A 426 -15.50 1.51 17.61
CA GLU A 426 -15.93 2.21 18.83
C GLU A 426 -16.91 3.35 18.53
N SER A 427 -16.55 4.23 17.58
CA SER A 427 -17.41 5.36 17.18
C SER A 427 -18.78 4.91 16.65
N TRP A 428 -18.86 3.73 16.03
CA TRP A 428 -20.13 3.16 15.57
C TRP A 428 -20.97 2.66 16.73
N TYR A 429 -20.38 1.95 17.71
CA TYR A 429 -21.13 1.50 18.90
C TYR A 429 -21.65 2.68 19.73
N LEU A 430 -20.85 3.73 19.89
CA LEU A 430 -21.27 4.97 20.57
C LEU A 430 -22.44 5.66 19.85
N LEU A 431 -22.44 5.67 18.51
CA LEU A 431 -23.58 6.16 17.73
C LEU A 431 -24.85 5.33 17.99
N LEU A 432 -24.73 3.99 18.02
CA LEU A 432 -25.87 3.12 18.33
C LEU A 432 -26.41 3.35 19.73
N LEU A 433 -25.53 3.45 20.73
CA LEU A 433 -25.90 3.75 22.10
C LEU A 433 -26.62 5.10 22.20
N ALA A 434 -26.07 6.14 21.61
CA ALA A 434 -26.69 7.46 21.63
C ALA A 434 -28.08 7.48 20.98
N ARG A 435 -28.29 6.74 19.88
CA ARG A 435 -29.61 6.57 19.26
C ARG A 435 -30.60 5.90 20.20
N THR A 436 -30.18 4.89 20.96
CA THR A 436 -31.03 4.22 21.95
C THR A 436 -31.36 5.12 23.13
N GLN A 437 -30.35 5.77 23.73
CA GLN A 437 -30.48 6.69 24.86
C GLN A 437 -31.41 7.86 24.54
N ARG A 438 -31.28 8.45 23.34
CA ARG A 438 -32.18 9.50 22.85
C ARG A 438 -33.64 9.06 22.89
N ASN A 439 -33.96 7.84 22.46
CA ASN A 439 -35.33 7.31 22.44
C ASN A 439 -35.81 6.85 23.82
N LEU A 440 -34.89 6.59 24.77
CA LEU A 440 -35.20 6.29 26.16
C LEU A 440 -35.35 7.56 27.02
N GLY A 441 -35.08 8.74 26.46
CA GLY A 441 -35.19 10.04 27.15
C GLY A 441 -33.89 10.50 27.83
N GLU A 442 -32.79 9.81 27.60
CA GLU A 442 -31.46 10.09 28.17
C GLU A 442 -30.63 10.99 27.24
N SER A 443 -31.19 12.16 26.88
CA SER A 443 -30.62 13.06 25.87
C SER A 443 -29.21 13.56 26.19
N GLU A 444 -28.88 13.75 27.47
CA GLU A 444 -27.56 14.23 27.91
C GLU A 444 -26.46 13.18 27.74
N GLU A 445 -26.76 11.91 28.04
CA GLU A 445 -25.83 10.80 27.82
C GLU A 445 -25.60 10.56 26.32
N ALA A 446 -26.67 10.65 25.52
CA ALA A 446 -26.58 10.56 24.07
C ALA A 446 -25.64 11.62 23.48
N ILE A 447 -25.72 12.87 23.98
CA ILE A 447 -24.81 13.95 23.55
C ILE A 447 -23.37 13.64 23.93
N ASN A 448 -23.11 13.21 25.17
CA ASN A 448 -21.75 12.88 25.63
C ASN A 448 -21.13 11.75 24.79
N ASN A 449 -21.91 10.70 24.52
CA ASN A 449 -21.48 9.58 23.67
C ASN A 449 -21.20 10.01 22.23
N LEU A 450 -22.00 10.91 21.65
CA LEU A 450 -21.79 11.41 20.29
C LEU A 450 -20.61 12.39 20.19
N GLU A 451 -20.38 13.24 21.19
CA GLU A 451 -19.17 14.08 21.26
C GLU A 451 -17.92 13.19 21.33
N TRP A 452 -17.98 12.10 22.11
CA TRP A 452 -16.87 11.15 22.14
C TRP A 452 -16.71 10.40 20.82
N ALA A 453 -17.80 9.94 20.22
CA ALA A 453 -17.81 9.29 18.91
C ALA A 453 -17.18 10.19 17.84
N ARG A 454 -17.46 11.50 17.88
CA ARG A 454 -16.89 12.49 16.96
C ARG A 454 -15.36 12.62 17.10
N VAL A 455 -14.82 12.45 18.31
CA VAL A 455 -13.36 12.53 18.54
C VAL A 455 -12.66 11.24 18.11
N VAL A 456 -13.26 10.07 18.38
CA VAL A 456 -12.66 8.77 18.06
C VAL A 456 -12.83 8.38 16.59
N CYS A 457 -13.86 8.88 15.91
CA CYS A 457 -14.16 8.50 14.54
C CYS A 457 -13.05 8.93 13.56
N GLU A 458 -12.44 7.93 12.92
CA GLU A 458 -11.41 8.14 11.92
C GLU A 458 -12.05 8.54 10.57
N LEU A 459 -12.21 9.86 10.35
CA LEU A 459 -12.84 10.45 9.16
C LEU A 459 -12.30 9.89 7.83
N GLN A 460 -11.00 9.57 7.78
CA GLN A 460 -10.32 9.01 6.60
C GLN A 460 -10.77 7.59 6.23
N HIS A 461 -11.32 6.84 7.19
CA HIS A 461 -11.81 5.48 7.00
C HIS A 461 -13.33 5.38 7.03
N GLN A 462 -14.05 6.24 7.75
CA GLN A 462 -15.50 6.13 7.91
C GLN A 462 -16.22 7.49 7.79
N PRO A 463 -16.13 8.17 6.63
CA PRO A 463 -16.71 9.49 6.47
C PRO A 463 -18.24 9.48 6.59
N SER A 464 -18.92 8.45 6.08
CA SER A 464 -20.38 8.32 6.21
C SER A 464 -20.83 8.23 7.66
N LEU A 465 -20.11 7.46 8.49
CA LEU A 465 -20.39 7.34 9.92
C LEU A 465 -20.19 8.68 10.63
N TYR A 466 -19.11 9.40 10.30
CA TYR A 466 -18.86 10.73 10.85
C TYR A 466 -20.01 11.71 10.53
N LEU A 467 -20.52 11.67 9.30
CA LEU A 467 -21.66 12.51 8.89
C LEU A 467 -22.96 12.14 9.62
N GLU A 468 -23.18 10.85 9.91
CA GLU A 468 -24.30 10.40 10.74
C GLU A 468 -24.17 10.91 12.19
N ILE A 469 -22.98 10.80 12.78
CA ILE A 469 -22.69 11.32 14.13
C ILE A 469 -22.97 12.83 14.19
N LEU A 470 -22.47 13.60 13.22
CA LEU A 470 -22.71 15.05 13.17
C LEU A 470 -24.21 15.39 13.05
N GLU A 471 -24.97 14.62 12.26
CA GLU A 471 -26.40 14.87 12.09
C GLU A 471 -27.20 14.58 13.36
N GLU A 472 -26.92 13.44 14.03
CA GLU A 472 -27.56 13.10 15.30
C GLU A 472 -27.23 14.14 16.37
N LEU A 473 -25.94 14.48 16.53
CA LEU A 473 -25.47 15.47 17.50
C LEU A 473 -26.09 16.85 17.23
N ARG A 474 -26.15 17.26 15.96
CA ARG A 474 -26.80 18.51 15.55
C ARG A 474 -28.28 18.52 15.93
N SER A 475 -28.98 17.40 15.74
CA SER A 475 -30.39 17.30 16.07
C SER A 475 -30.64 17.41 17.57
N LEU A 476 -29.81 16.79 18.41
CA LEU A 476 -29.88 16.90 19.87
C LEU A 476 -29.58 18.33 20.35
N TYR A 477 -28.55 18.98 19.83
CA TYR A 477 -28.26 20.37 20.17
C TYR A 477 -29.39 21.32 19.77
N PHE A 478 -30.05 21.08 18.65
CA PHE A 478 -31.12 21.93 18.16
C PHE A 478 -32.43 21.73 18.93
N PHE A 479 -32.87 20.48 19.09
CA PHE A 479 -34.19 20.16 19.65
C PHE A 479 -34.19 19.99 21.16
N GLU A 480 -33.17 19.36 21.75
CA GLU A 480 -33.15 19.03 23.18
C GLU A 480 -32.48 20.15 24.00
N ARG A 481 -31.27 20.58 23.59
CA ARG A 481 -30.51 21.62 24.31
C ARG A 481 -30.81 23.06 23.87
N HIS A 482 -31.50 23.26 22.74
CA HIS A 482 -31.76 24.57 22.13
C HIS A 482 -30.51 25.44 21.89
N ASN A 483 -29.34 24.82 21.74
CA ASN A 483 -28.09 25.52 21.45
C ASN A 483 -27.91 25.64 19.93
N TYR A 484 -28.60 26.63 19.36
CA TYR A 484 -28.61 26.88 17.92
C TYR A 484 -27.23 27.21 17.34
N THR A 485 -26.34 27.80 18.15
CA THR A 485 -24.99 28.15 17.73
C THR A 485 -24.16 26.90 17.46
N GLU A 486 -24.17 25.93 18.37
CA GLU A 486 -23.45 24.67 18.17
C GLU A 486 -24.10 23.83 17.07
N ALA A 487 -25.43 23.76 17.01
CA ALA A 487 -26.13 23.10 15.90
C ALA A 487 -25.78 23.72 14.53
N PHE A 488 -25.56 25.04 14.48
CA PHE A 488 -25.14 25.72 13.26
C PHE A 488 -23.69 25.38 12.87
N LYS A 489 -22.76 25.33 13.84
CA LYS A 489 -21.37 24.91 13.59
C LYS A 489 -21.28 23.49 13.04
N LEU A 490 -21.99 22.54 13.67
CA LEU A 490 -22.05 21.14 13.22
C LEU A 490 -22.62 21.03 11.81
N LYS A 491 -23.62 21.87 11.46
CA LYS A 491 -24.14 21.94 10.09
C LYS A 491 -23.09 22.41 9.09
N GLN A 492 -22.29 23.43 9.43
CA GLN A 492 -21.23 23.94 8.55
C GLN A 492 -20.15 22.89 8.33
N GLU A 493 -19.73 22.21 9.38
CA GLU A 493 -18.75 21.13 9.33
C GLU A 493 -19.24 19.95 8.49
N LYS A 494 -20.49 19.51 8.69
CA LYS A 494 -21.11 18.47 7.87
C LYS A 494 -21.04 18.81 6.39
N ILE A 495 -21.47 20.01 6.00
CA ILE A 495 -21.46 20.47 4.61
C ILE A 495 -20.03 20.50 4.05
N GLN A 496 -19.06 20.96 4.84
CA GLN A 496 -17.65 20.99 4.43
C GLN A 496 -17.12 19.59 4.13
N ILE A 497 -17.41 18.61 4.99
CA ILE A 497 -16.99 17.21 4.79
C ILE A 497 -17.74 16.59 3.60
N GLU A 498 -19.04 16.86 3.46
CA GLU A 498 -19.83 16.42 2.30
C GLU A 498 -19.21 16.87 0.97
N HIS A 499 -18.71 18.11 0.91
CA HIS A 499 -18.00 18.62 -0.27
C HIS A 499 -16.63 17.96 -0.46
N GLN A 500 -15.81 17.88 0.59
CA GLN A 500 -14.47 17.29 0.50
C GLN A 500 -14.52 15.85 0.00
N TYR A 501 -15.49 15.05 0.43
CA TYR A 501 -15.63 13.64 0.01
C TYR A 501 -16.52 13.45 -1.22
N GLY A 502 -17.10 14.52 -1.80
CA GLY A 502 -17.93 14.45 -2.99
C GLY A 502 -19.34 13.86 -2.75
N PHE A 503 -19.81 13.80 -1.50
CA PHE A 503 -21.20 13.46 -1.16
C PHE A 503 -22.19 14.51 -1.65
N ARG A 504 -21.73 15.77 -1.76
CA ARG A 504 -22.54 16.91 -2.17
C ARG A 504 -21.75 17.80 -3.10
N ALA A 505 -22.35 18.17 -4.22
CA ALA A 505 -21.80 19.19 -5.11
C ALA A 505 -21.60 20.51 -4.35
N PHE A 506 -20.45 21.14 -4.52
CA PHE A 506 -20.16 22.43 -3.91
C PHE A 506 -21.12 23.53 -4.42
N ILE A 507 -21.73 24.26 -3.48
CA ILE A 507 -22.62 25.39 -3.77
C ILE A 507 -22.37 26.49 -2.74
N GLY A 508 -22.08 27.71 -3.21
CA GLY A 508 -22.05 28.91 -2.37
C GLY A 508 -20.74 29.68 -2.46
N ALA A 509 -20.53 30.54 -1.46
CA ALA A 509 -19.40 31.46 -1.37
C ALA A 509 -18.32 31.01 -0.37
N SER A 510 -18.43 29.80 0.19
CA SER A 510 -17.41 29.23 1.07
C SER A 510 -16.11 28.97 0.31
N GLN A 511 -15.00 28.84 1.05
CA GLN A 511 -13.73 28.47 0.43
C GLN A 511 -13.79 26.99 0.02
N LEU A 512 -13.50 26.72 -1.25
CA LEU A 512 -13.39 25.35 -1.74
C LEU A 512 -12.20 24.67 -1.07
N GLN A 513 -12.39 23.44 -0.62
CA GLN A 513 -11.37 22.63 0.03
C GLN A 513 -10.87 21.53 -0.91
N PRO A 514 -9.67 20.97 -0.69
CA PRO A 514 -9.18 19.82 -1.44
C PRO A 514 -10.12 18.63 -1.39
N GLN A 515 -10.13 17.84 -2.47
CA GLN A 515 -10.87 16.57 -2.49
C GLN A 515 -10.20 15.59 -1.55
N ARG A 516 -10.99 14.87 -0.76
CA ARG A 516 -10.56 13.74 0.06
C ARG A 516 -11.26 12.49 -0.43
N SER A 517 -10.63 11.34 -0.20
CA SER A 517 -11.21 10.03 -0.52
C SER A 517 -10.99 9.08 0.65
N ARG A 518 -11.87 8.08 0.77
CA ARG A 518 -11.73 7.02 1.77
C ARG A 518 -10.42 6.29 1.53
N ILE A 519 -9.56 6.16 2.53
CA ILE A 519 -8.30 5.40 2.40
C ILE A 519 -8.64 3.94 2.07
N ASN A 520 -7.97 3.37 1.06
CA ASN A 520 -8.13 1.95 0.73
C ASN A 520 -7.60 1.11 1.91
N PRO A 521 -8.41 0.20 2.48
CA PRO A 521 -7.96 -0.68 3.57
C PRO A 521 -6.71 -1.51 3.25
N ALA A 522 -6.38 -1.69 1.96
CA ALA A 522 -5.17 -2.35 1.50
C ALA A 522 -3.87 -1.54 1.69
N LEU A 523 -3.97 -0.23 1.95
CA LEU A 523 -2.83 0.66 2.14
C LEU A 523 -2.34 0.62 3.59
N GLU A 524 -1.02 0.54 3.78
CA GLU A 524 -0.41 0.46 5.11
C GLU A 524 -0.62 1.77 5.91
N PRO A 525 -1.16 1.70 7.15
CA PRO A 525 -1.40 2.88 7.99
C PRO A 525 -0.15 3.71 8.24
N GLN A 526 1.03 3.07 8.30
CA GLN A 526 2.30 3.72 8.62
C GLN A 526 2.82 4.64 7.48
N LYS A 527 2.29 4.53 6.25
CA LYS A 527 2.74 5.33 5.11
C LYS A 527 1.89 6.58 4.83
N ILE A 528 0.80 6.78 5.56
CA ILE A 528 -0.13 7.89 5.30
C ILE A 528 -0.21 8.79 6.54
N PRO A 529 0.69 9.77 6.67
CA PRO A 529 0.64 10.73 7.79
C PRO A 529 -0.52 11.73 7.69
N PHE A 530 -1.13 11.89 6.51
CA PHE A 530 -2.26 12.80 6.27
C PHE A 530 -3.24 12.21 5.27
N ILE A 531 -4.51 12.61 5.37
CA ILE A 531 -5.55 12.24 4.40
C ILE A 531 -5.08 12.62 2.99
N PRO A 532 -5.04 11.70 2.02
CA PRO A 532 -4.65 12.03 0.65
C PRO A 532 -5.58 13.10 0.08
N GLU A 533 -5.01 14.26 -0.25
CA GLU A 533 -5.74 15.38 -0.83
C GLU A 533 -5.53 15.45 -2.33
N GLY A 534 -6.63 15.39 -3.07
CA GLY A 534 -6.67 15.56 -4.52
C GLY A 534 -7.19 16.92 -4.93
N VAL A 535 -7.00 17.25 -6.20
CA VAL A 535 -7.63 18.44 -6.80
C VAL A 535 -9.15 18.29 -6.72
N ALA A 536 -9.82 19.30 -6.16
CA ALA A 536 -11.27 19.32 -6.06
C ALA A 536 -11.92 19.21 -7.45
N GLN A 537 -12.98 18.40 -7.56
CA GLN A 537 -13.64 18.13 -8.83
C GLN A 537 -14.17 19.43 -9.48
N GLU A 538 -14.58 20.40 -8.67
CA GLU A 538 -15.05 21.72 -9.09
C GLU A 538 -14.00 22.55 -9.82
N ILE A 539 -12.70 22.35 -9.53
CA ILE A 539 -11.62 23.00 -10.28
C ILE A 539 -11.64 22.54 -11.74
N SER A 540 -11.85 21.25 -11.97
CA SER A 540 -11.98 20.70 -13.32
C SER A 540 -13.30 21.12 -13.98
N ALA A 541 -14.42 21.02 -13.25
CA ALA A 541 -15.75 21.36 -13.77
C ALA A 541 -15.90 22.84 -14.13
N SER A 542 -15.20 23.74 -13.45
CA SER A 542 -15.19 25.17 -13.74
C SER A 542 -14.20 25.59 -14.85
N GLY A 543 -13.45 24.64 -15.42
CA GLY A 543 -12.42 24.91 -16.43
C GLY A 543 -11.10 25.46 -15.87
N ARG A 544 -10.99 25.66 -14.56
CA ARG A 544 -9.81 26.21 -13.87
C ARG A 544 -8.63 25.25 -13.79
N GLN A 545 -8.80 24.01 -14.23
CA GLN A 545 -7.70 23.05 -14.34
C GLN A 545 -6.55 23.60 -15.21
N GLN A 546 -6.86 24.36 -16.25
CA GLN A 546 -5.85 25.00 -17.10
C GLN A 546 -5.06 26.07 -16.35
N ASP A 547 -5.68 26.78 -15.40
CA ASP A 547 -5.00 27.78 -14.57
C ASP A 547 -4.04 27.10 -13.59
N VAL A 548 -4.47 26.00 -12.98
CA VAL A 548 -3.60 25.16 -12.13
C VAL A 548 -2.39 24.65 -12.93
N ASN A 549 -2.61 24.11 -14.12
CA ASN A 549 -1.53 23.61 -14.98
C ASN A 549 -0.56 24.74 -15.37
N ARG A 550 -1.06 25.94 -15.70
CA ARG A 550 -0.23 27.12 -15.99
C ARG A 550 0.59 27.59 -14.78
N LEU A 551 0.04 27.48 -13.57
CA LEU A 551 0.77 27.79 -12.34
C LEU A 551 1.90 26.78 -12.09
N ILE A 552 1.64 25.49 -12.27
CA ILE A 552 2.66 24.44 -12.16
C ILE A 552 3.78 24.65 -13.19
N GLU A 553 3.43 24.95 -14.45
CA GLU A 553 4.41 25.26 -15.49
C GLU A 553 5.30 26.44 -15.10
N ARG A 554 4.72 27.52 -14.56
CA ARG A 554 5.50 28.68 -14.09
C ARG A 554 6.42 28.30 -12.92
N ILE A 555 5.91 27.59 -11.93
CA ILE A 555 6.69 27.11 -10.78
C ILE A 555 7.86 26.22 -11.23
N SER A 556 7.68 25.45 -12.30
CA SER A 556 8.73 24.55 -12.80
C SER A 556 9.90 25.26 -13.48
N ARG A 557 9.74 26.54 -13.85
CA ARG A 557 10.78 27.30 -14.55
C ARG A 557 11.58 28.17 -13.58
N ALA A 558 12.90 28.13 -13.73
CA ALA A 558 13.83 28.87 -12.88
C ALA A 558 13.74 30.41 -13.02
N ASP A 559 13.15 30.92 -14.11
CA ASP A 559 12.98 32.36 -14.35
C ASP A 559 11.79 32.97 -13.62
N TYR A 560 10.83 32.17 -13.15
CA TYR A 560 9.66 32.62 -12.40
C TYR A 560 9.79 32.36 -10.90
N LYS A 561 10.54 33.23 -10.20
CA LYS A 561 10.69 33.16 -8.72
C LYS A 561 9.49 33.70 -7.93
N LEU A 562 8.68 34.56 -8.54
CA LEU A 562 7.50 35.18 -7.93
C LEU A 562 6.32 35.10 -8.89
N THR A 563 5.19 34.57 -8.41
CA THR A 563 3.93 34.53 -9.17
C THR A 563 2.85 35.26 -8.40
N VAL A 564 2.23 36.26 -9.03
CA VAL A 564 1.12 37.03 -8.44
C VAL A 564 -0.19 36.60 -9.08
N ILE A 565 -1.15 36.19 -8.25
CA ILE A 565 -2.53 35.91 -8.65
C ILE A 565 -3.40 37.06 -8.15
N TYR A 566 -4.05 37.77 -9.07
CA TYR A 566 -4.90 38.91 -8.74
C TYR A 566 -6.26 38.80 -9.44
N GLY A 567 -7.25 39.52 -8.90
CA GLY A 567 -8.60 39.57 -9.44
C GLY A 567 -9.61 40.03 -8.38
N PRO A 568 -10.87 40.30 -8.77
CA PRO A 568 -11.91 40.74 -7.83
C PRO A 568 -12.15 39.76 -6.67
N SER A 569 -12.77 40.22 -5.59
CA SER A 569 -13.19 39.32 -4.50
C SER A 569 -14.25 38.33 -4.98
N GLY A 570 -14.27 37.12 -4.41
CA GLY A 570 -15.24 36.08 -4.77
C GLY A 570 -14.97 35.32 -6.07
N VAL A 571 -13.99 35.72 -6.89
CA VAL A 571 -13.63 34.98 -8.12
C VAL A 571 -12.88 33.67 -7.87
N GLY A 572 -12.84 33.15 -6.65
CA GLY A 572 -12.25 31.84 -6.33
C GLY A 572 -10.71 31.76 -6.41
N LYS A 573 -9.98 32.84 -6.11
CA LYS A 573 -8.50 32.85 -6.07
C LYS A 573 -7.96 31.85 -5.04
N SER A 574 -8.46 31.93 -3.81
CA SER A 574 -8.10 31.00 -2.72
C SER A 574 -8.52 29.57 -3.03
N SER A 575 -9.65 29.38 -3.73
CA SER A 575 -10.08 28.04 -4.19
C SER A 575 -9.08 27.44 -5.19
N ILE A 576 -8.58 28.21 -6.17
CA ILE A 576 -7.53 27.74 -7.10
C ILE A 576 -6.27 27.37 -6.34
N LEU A 577 -5.86 28.17 -5.34
CA LEU A 577 -4.66 27.92 -4.55
C LEU A 577 -4.80 26.66 -3.69
N LYS A 578 -5.78 26.64 -2.78
CA LYS A 578 -5.95 25.60 -1.76
C LYS A 578 -6.51 24.30 -2.34
N ALA A 579 -7.60 24.35 -3.10
CA ALA A 579 -8.26 23.15 -3.62
C ALA A 579 -7.75 22.68 -4.99
N GLY A 580 -6.90 23.49 -5.65
CA GLY A 580 -6.31 23.20 -6.95
C GLY A 580 -4.80 23.01 -6.89
N LEU A 581 -4.05 24.10 -6.68
CA LEU A 581 -2.59 24.13 -6.79
C LEU A 581 -1.92 23.26 -5.73
N VAL A 582 -2.25 23.45 -4.45
CA VAL A 582 -1.63 22.70 -3.34
C VAL A 582 -1.74 21.18 -3.56
N PRO A 583 -2.93 20.57 -3.72
CA PRO A 583 -3.03 19.13 -3.96
C PRO A 583 -2.43 18.70 -5.30
N ALA A 584 -2.35 19.57 -6.30
CA ALA A 584 -1.69 19.24 -7.57
C ALA A 584 -0.16 19.21 -7.48
N LEU A 585 0.44 19.90 -6.50
CA LEU A 585 1.86 19.87 -6.20
C LEU A 585 2.22 18.66 -5.33
N THR A 586 1.35 18.28 -4.40
CA THR A 586 1.58 17.14 -3.50
C THR A 586 1.72 15.83 -4.28
N GLY A 587 2.82 15.10 -4.07
CA GLY A 587 3.04 13.80 -4.71
C GLY A 587 3.50 13.84 -6.18
N LYS A 588 3.82 15.01 -6.74
CA LYS A 588 4.41 15.14 -8.09
C LYS A 588 5.84 15.66 -8.02
N VAL A 589 6.71 15.12 -8.87
CA VAL A 589 8.05 15.68 -9.09
C VAL A 589 7.94 16.81 -10.12
N ILE A 590 8.57 17.95 -9.84
CA ILE A 590 8.66 19.10 -10.74
C ILE A 590 10.11 19.24 -11.19
N GLY A 591 10.38 18.91 -12.45
CA GLY A 591 11.75 18.76 -12.94
C GLY A 591 12.44 17.62 -12.22
N GLU A 592 13.50 17.93 -11.46
CA GLU A 592 14.26 16.97 -10.65
C GLU A 592 13.98 17.12 -9.15
N ARG A 593 12.97 17.91 -8.76
CA ARG A 593 12.73 18.28 -7.36
C ARG A 593 11.33 17.95 -6.88
N ILE A 594 11.23 17.67 -5.57
CA ILE A 594 9.97 17.39 -4.88
C ILE A 594 9.43 18.70 -4.28
N PRO A 595 8.29 19.22 -4.73
CA PRO A 595 7.72 20.46 -4.22
C PRO A 595 7.10 20.27 -2.83
N ILE A 596 7.31 21.26 -1.96
CA ILE A 596 6.71 21.36 -0.63
C ILE A 596 5.92 22.67 -0.56
N PRO A 597 4.60 22.65 -0.78
CA PRO A 597 3.77 23.84 -0.66
C PRO A 597 3.53 24.22 0.80
N ILE A 598 3.73 25.50 1.13
CA ILE A 598 3.44 26.09 2.45
C ILE A 598 2.45 27.22 2.24
N VAL A 599 1.23 27.06 2.76
CA VAL A 599 0.16 28.05 2.63
C VAL A 599 0.07 28.90 3.88
N LEU A 600 0.17 30.22 3.72
CA LEU A 600 -0.08 31.20 4.76
C LEU A 600 -1.34 31.98 4.43
N SER A 601 -2.29 32.03 5.37
CA SER A 601 -3.51 32.81 5.24
C SER A 601 -3.88 33.59 6.51
N VAL A 602 -2.99 33.64 7.51
CA VAL A 602 -3.18 34.39 8.75
C VAL A 602 -1.93 35.24 8.98
N TYR A 603 -2.13 36.55 9.12
CA TYR A 603 -1.03 37.52 9.17
C TYR A 603 -0.86 38.22 10.53
N THR A 604 -1.64 37.84 11.55
CA THR A 604 -1.54 38.41 12.91
C THR A 604 -0.23 38.05 13.62
N ASP A 605 0.24 36.81 13.43
CA ASP A 605 1.55 36.33 13.85
C ASP A 605 2.12 35.40 12.76
N TRP A 606 2.38 35.98 11.59
CA TRP A 606 2.76 35.23 10.40
C TRP A 606 4.08 34.46 10.57
N LEU A 607 4.99 34.95 11.43
CA LEU A 607 6.29 34.36 11.65
C LEU A 607 6.16 33.03 12.42
N THR A 608 5.37 32.99 13.49
CA THR A 608 5.07 31.76 14.23
C THR A 608 4.30 30.76 13.37
N VAL A 609 3.34 31.24 12.56
CA VAL A 609 2.58 30.40 11.62
C VAL A 609 3.48 29.82 10.53
N LEU A 610 4.42 30.59 9.99
CA LEU A 610 5.39 30.11 9.01
C LEU A 610 6.32 29.05 9.61
N ILE A 611 6.88 29.31 10.80
CA ILE A 611 7.77 28.37 11.49
C ILE A 611 7.05 27.04 11.74
N SER A 612 5.84 27.09 12.30
CA SER A 612 5.06 25.88 12.59
C SER A 612 4.69 25.12 11.32
N SER A 613 4.20 25.81 10.29
CA SER A 613 3.83 25.19 9.01
C SER A 613 5.02 24.56 8.30
N LEU A 614 6.19 25.21 8.33
CA LEU A 614 7.41 24.69 7.72
C LEU A 614 7.96 23.50 8.49
N ASN A 615 7.98 23.56 9.83
CA ASN A 615 8.38 22.41 10.65
C ASN A 615 7.46 21.20 10.43
N GLN A 616 6.14 21.42 10.32
CA GLN A 616 5.18 20.37 10.01
C GLN A 616 5.40 19.77 8.62
N ALA A 617 5.63 20.61 7.61
CA ALA A 617 5.90 20.16 6.25
C ALA A 617 7.24 19.39 6.14
N LEU A 618 8.25 19.77 6.91
CA LEU A 618 9.57 19.13 6.90
C LEU A 618 9.67 17.90 7.80
N ALA A 619 8.72 17.64 8.71
CA ALA A 619 8.76 16.52 9.65
C ALA A 619 8.99 15.15 8.97
N TYR A 620 8.53 15.00 7.72
CA TYR A 620 8.60 13.74 6.95
C TYR A 620 9.84 13.65 6.05
N THR A 621 10.64 14.71 5.97
CA THR A 621 11.85 14.77 5.11
C THR A 621 13.12 14.27 5.81
N GLY A 622 12.99 13.80 7.06
CA GLY A 622 14.12 13.35 7.89
C GLY A 622 15.08 14.48 8.25
N ILE A 623 14.61 15.73 8.26
CA ILE A 623 15.36 16.91 8.70
C ILE A 623 15.01 17.17 10.17
N SER A 624 16.00 17.26 11.05
CA SER A 624 15.79 17.41 12.50
C SER A 624 15.02 18.68 12.83
N VAL A 625 13.94 18.54 13.59
CA VAL A 625 13.04 19.63 14.00
C VAL A 625 13.40 20.07 15.42
N ASN A 626 14.29 21.07 15.55
CA ASN A 626 14.41 21.82 16.81
C ASN A 626 13.26 22.85 16.91
N PRO A 627 12.54 22.91 18.05
CA PRO A 627 11.41 23.82 18.26
C PRO A 627 11.83 25.28 18.45
N ASP A 628 13.05 25.54 18.96
CA ASP A 628 13.60 26.88 19.10
C ASP A 628 14.23 27.32 17.77
N SER A 629 13.48 28.06 16.96
CA SER A 629 13.92 28.46 15.62
C SER A 629 13.99 29.96 15.45
N THR A 630 15.21 30.49 15.50
CA THR A 630 15.56 31.82 14.98
C THR A 630 15.44 31.83 13.45
N PHE A 631 15.17 32.98 12.83
CA PHE A 631 15.05 33.13 11.36
C PHE A 631 16.23 32.52 10.57
N ASN A 632 17.45 32.61 11.10
CA ASN A 632 18.64 32.02 10.48
C ASN A 632 18.58 30.49 10.40
N ILE A 633 18.03 29.83 11.42
CA ILE A 633 17.85 28.37 11.45
C ILE A 633 16.80 27.95 10.41
N LEU A 634 15.78 28.79 10.17
CA LEU A 634 14.79 28.55 9.11
C LEU A 634 15.42 28.58 7.72
N LEU A 635 16.27 29.58 7.45
CA LEU A 635 17.00 29.68 6.19
C LEU A 635 17.94 28.49 5.96
N GLU A 636 18.64 28.02 7.00
CA GLU A 636 19.45 26.80 6.92
C GLU A 636 18.60 25.57 6.63
N LYS A 637 17.43 25.41 7.26
CA LYS A 637 16.49 24.32 6.95
C LYS A 637 16.02 24.34 5.49
N ILE A 638 15.71 25.52 4.96
CA ILE A 638 15.33 25.69 3.54
C ILE A 638 16.48 25.29 2.61
N ARG A 639 17.72 25.67 2.94
CA ARG A 639 18.93 25.30 2.18
C ARG A 639 19.15 23.79 2.21
N LEU A 640 19.11 23.16 3.38
CA LEU A 640 19.24 21.70 3.55
C LEU A 640 18.16 20.93 2.79
N ALA A 641 16.91 21.41 2.80
CA ALA A 641 15.84 20.82 2.01
C ALA A 641 16.15 20.91 0.51
N THR A 642 16.70 22.04 0.05
CA THR A 642 17.10 22.23 -1.35
C THR A 642 18.23 21.29 -1.76
N GLU A 643 19.20 21.02 -0.88
CA GLU A 643 20.28 20.05 -1.10
C GLU A 643 19.77 18.60 -1.20
N ARG A 644 18.65 18.29 -0.55
CA ARG A 644 17.97 16.98 -0.63
C ARG A 644 16.93 16.91 -1.77
N ASN A 645 17.06 17.74 -2.80
CA ASN A 645 16.16 17.80 -3.96
C ASN A 645 14.72 18.21 -3.64
N TYR A 646 14.46 18.93 -2.53
CA TYR A 646 13.15 19.54 -2.28
C TYR A 646 13.07 20.98 -2.81
N THR A 647 11.88 21.43 -3.22
CA THR A 647 11.61 22.84 -3.57
C THR A 647 10.50 23.38 -2.70
N ILE A 648 10.80 24.37 -1.86
CA ILE A 648 9.81 25.00 -0.99
C ILE A 648 9.05 26.07 -1.78
N ILE A 649 7.73 25.97 -1.78
CA ILE A 649 6.82 26.90 -2.47
C ILE A 649 5.99 27.61 -1.41
N ILE A 650 6.27 28.89 -1.18
CA ILE A 650 5.52 29.71 -0.23
C ILE A 650 4.33 30.35 -0.95
N ILE A 651 3.12 30.04 -0.48
CA ILE A 651 1.85 30.55 -0.99
C ILE A 651 1.29 31.53 0.04
N LEU A 652 1.20 32.81 -0.34
CA LEU A 652 0.63 33.87 0.47
C LEU A 652 -0.81 34.13 -0.01
N ASP A 653 -1.79 33.51 0.66
CA ASP A 653 -3.22 33.68 0.36
C ASP A 653 -3.77 34.88 1.13
N GLN A 654 -4.54 35.75 0.46
CA GLN A 654 -5.05 37.00 1.02
C GLN A 654 -3.94 37.95 1.55
N PHE A 655 -2.82 38.05 0.83
CA PHE A 655 -1.66 38.88 1.22
C PHE A 655 -2.01 40.34 1.52
N GLU A 656 -3.11 40.86 0.95
CA GLU A 656 -3.64 42.18 1.29
C GLU A 656 -3.92 42.37 2.80
N GLU A 657 -4.21 41.30 3.55
CA GLU A 657 -4.46 41.32 5.00
C GLU A 657 -3.27 41.83 5.81
N LEU A 658 -2.05 41.58 5.36
CA LEU A 658 -0.83 42.09 6.00
C LEU A 658 -0.82 43.62 6.09
N PHE A 659 -1.37 44.30 5.06
CA PHE A 659 -1.43 45.76 5.02
C PHE A 659 -2.51 46.35 5.94
N PHE A 660 -3.43 45.54 6.45
CA PHE A 660 -4.43 45.97 7.43
C PHE A 660 -3.96 45.75 8.87
N ILE A 661 -3.13 44.73 9.12
CA ILE A 661 -2.70 44.31 10.45
C ILE A 661 -1.45 45.07 10.93
N SER A 662 -0.43 45.20 10.09
CA SER A 662 0.85 45.83 10.48
C SER A 662 0.80 47.34 10.23
N ASN A 663 0.75 48.15 11.29
CA ASN A 663 0.85 49.61 11.23
C ASN A 663 1.72 50.08 12.41
N PRO A 664 2.89 50.72 12.21
CA PRO A 664 3.27 51.61 11.09
C PRO A 664 4.09 50.96 9.94
N PRO A 665 4.30 51.67 8.80
CA PRO A 665 4.93 51.15 7.58
C PRO A 665 6.34 50.58 7.74
N THR A 666 7.08 51.04 8.75
CA THR A 666 8.43 50.56 9.07
C THR A 666 8.44 49.08 9.44
N GLN A 667 7.42 48.61 10.17
CA GLN A 667 7.25 47.19 10.53
C GLN A 667 6.82 46.29 9.36
N ARG A 668 6.50 46.87 8.19
CA ARG A 668 6.19 46.09 6.98
C ARG A 668 7.43 45.87 6.10
N ILE A 669 8.42 46.74 6.24
CA ILE A 669 9.67 46.73 5.47
C ILE A 669 10.72 45.90 6.21
N GLU A 670 10.77 46.03 7.54
CA GLU A 670 11.43 45.08 8.45
C GLU A 670 10.72 43.72 8.42
#